data_AF-A0A7W0VSH8-F1
#
_entry.id   AF-A0A7W0VSH8-F1
#
_cell.length_a   1.000
_cell.length_b   1.000
_cell.length_c   1.000
_cell.angle_alpha   90.00
_cell.angle_beta   90.00
_cell.angle_gamma   90.00
#
_symmetry.space_group_name_H-M   'P 1'
#
loop_
_entity.id
_entity.type
_entity.pdbx_description
1 polymer ?
#
loop_
_entity_poly.entity_id
_entity_poly.type
_entity_poly.pdbx_seq_one_letter_code
_entity_poly.pdbx_strand_id
1 'polypeptide(L)'
;MTTLGSASRAAIPALAKSLNEIGPDGWKWVFELDAGTASMGEDRAKKFAALAPADASGALLAVAPTADISSQPGKAPGGAGALTKLVSGGTIDIAAVTAAVADGRTFEKNHSAALTKSPYRERLIAAASLDQLYVMTEVLGLYTAEQFEWLLESPHATVEGLRSISASWGGVAVDLAITPANLKKLHTRFAGVGPAELFGTQTKDLYERALTNAPLRRWCTKGADPVQLLQLVTVRHDAVALMWRALVADGVKTDWVHQLGTGRDDAALRMLAVNCPDRAIGSWIKDHLLGDRIVTESASNTVIPIPEGALERNARRRLAEGIEHGESSREIGRRTSELTEADAARIRSNPDELSNVLLTIEEPWVSRALFKLQPTAADVLRYADVNAPGVVAYLRTRPATETVDALADPVIANRMFFRIGSPFTRVPALMEPGTLAAALLRNHDVLAWILRTTDARYALTLLGHASVAAAAGKAFTREALDLLPSTIELSPAEKAALERIAKHVKSTIVAERLRERGVLEDEDVEEDTEAAPSTVKAPTDENQLVESRQHLIDLVLQHGDLEGALGAVLAGDPDPFVVLAVCRARSEGALAFFTDENNTRLIEKLRKALKESPISVFPQVPYYVYLHSAPGRRWLFETEPAPILLQELTAPDAPISLLTRPLDKLDYGASAWVRALPTGTQLSAREQRSVRTVFDAVKTDQAARAMFGVRFGASAADSYTKAELVRLWGVLERLPPSHAAQAAVTGFYEFKHEGGAAGLYGDHAISLREGLLRKNDDDDAFDQGMQLTGEQVMAAYRIDQKQLDARVAQGHFELKETPEGPRYEVKPQSQKLLDSVVLHEVGHRVDDILGKHNELVYGLAGWREFGESDIPAFAQEFGGWDKVRPADQPRIVEAWQVWFNSTQGDATTGLDAFVGEAHPARSKDYKGVGIVGIARQNKPLNAYDVTPVAGKVPVAHHGYSKLYRVPVTTLHAAPSTYSMTAPAEFFAECYAEYYRAYDGTPKTEDKKGGHLAGWIKAWFDANIDKLAFNPSRK
;
A
#
# COMPACT_ATOMS: atom_id res chain seq x y z
N MET A 1 12.89 -18.32 -13.06
CA MET A 1 11.71 -19.21 -13.14
C MET A 1 11.45 -19.75 -14.55
N THR A 2 11.63 -18.98 -15.62
CA THR A 2 11.28 -19.37 -17.02
C THR A 2 12.22 -20.35 -17.73
N THR A 3 13.35 -20.73 -17.13
CA THR A 3 14.48 -21.38 -17.84
C THR A 3 14.68 -22.88 -17.61
N LEU A 4 14.13 -23.49 -16.55
CA LEU A 4 14.40 -24.91 -16.24
C LEU A 4 13.68 -25.88 -17.20
N GLY A 5 12.42 -25.61 -17.54
CA GLY A 5 11.65 -26.45 -18.49
C GLY A 5 12.08 -26.28 -19.96
N SER A 6 12.71 -25.16 -20.30
CA SER A 6 13.13 -24.79 -21.66
C SER A 6 14.63 -24.98 -21.93
N ALA A 7 15.42 -25.36 -20.92
CA ALA A 7 16.86 -25.55 -21.05
C ALA A 7 17.19 -26.60 -22.12
N SER A 8 18.04 -26.22 -23.09
CA SER A 8 18.50 -27.14 -24.13
C SER A 8 19.39 -28.24 -23.51
N ARG A 9 19.47 -29.41 -24.15
CA ARG A 9 20.34 -30.53 -23.71
C ARG A 9 21.80 -30.09 -23.47
N ALA A 10 22.26 -29.04 -24.15
CA ALA A 10 23.62 -28.51 -24.03
C ALA A 10 23.83 -27.65 -22.77
N ALA A 11 22.78 -27.08 -22.17
CA ALA A 11 22.88 -26.20 -21.00
C ALA A 11 22.90 -26.95 -19.65
N ILE A 12 22.45 -28.21 -19.65
CA ILE A 12 22.33 -29.05 -18.45
C ILE A 12 23.66 -29.24 -17.69
N PRO A 13 24.80 -29.57 -18.34
CA PRO A 13 26.07 -29.74 -17.64
C PRO A 13 26.60 -28.46 -16.99
N ALA A 14 26.37 -27.30 -17.63
CA ALA A 14 26.80 -26.00 -17.11
C ALA A 14 25.98 -25.61 -15.88
N LEU A 15 24.67 -25.85 -15.91
CA LEU A 15 23.78 -25.61 -14.77
C LEU A 15 24.12 -26.51 -13.58
N ALA A 16 24.34 -27.81 -13.81
CA ALA A 16 24.74 -28.75 -12.76
C ALA A 16 26.10 -28.38 -12.14
N LYS A 17 27.04 -27.89 -12.96
CA LYS A 17 28.32 -27.37 -12.48
C LYS A 17 28.13 -26.17 -11.54
N SER A 18 27.31 -25.18 -11.92
CA SER A 18 27.01 -24.03 -11.07
C SER A 18 26.30 -24.41 -9.77
N LEU A 19 25.41 -25.41 -9.80
CA LEU A 19 24.74 -25.91 -8.59
C LEU A 19 25.71 -26.66 -7.66
N ASN A 20 26.65 -27.42 -8.22
CA ASN A 20 27.71 -28.07 -7.45
C ASN A 20 28.68 -27.07 -6.81
N GLU A 21 28.93 -25.92 -7.44
CA GLU A 21 29.74 -24.83 -6.87
C GLU A 21 29.05 -24.12 -5.69
N ILE A 22 27.70 -24.16 -5.64
CA ILE A 22 26.89 -23.59 -4.55
C ILE A 22 26.75 -24.56 -3.36
N GLY A 23 26.99 -25.86 -3.57
CA GLY A 23 26.88 -26.89 -2.54
C GLY A 23 25.45 -27.44 -2.33
N PRO A 24 25.21 -28.23 -1.27
CA PRO A 24 23.96 -28.97 -1.07
C PRO A 24 22.70 -28.11 -1.09
N ASP A 25 22.80 -26.85 -0.63
CA ASP A 25 21.68 -25.90 -0.59
C ASP A 25 21.27 -25.40 -1.99
N GLY A 26 22.20 -25.35 -2.94
CA GLY A 26 21.90 -25.01 -4.33
C GLY A 26 20.99 -26.04 -4.99
N TRP A 27 21.21 -27.33 -4.69
CA TRP A 27 20.35 -28.41 -5.16
C TRP A 27 19.00 -28.43 -4.44
N LYS A 28 18.98 -28.12 -3.13
CA LYS A 28 17.75 -27.99 -2.33
C LYS A 28 16.78 -26.95 -2.89
N TRP A 29 17.31 -25.85 -3.42
CA TRP A 29 16.52 -24.80 -4.06
C TRP A 29 15.82 -25.26 -5.35
N VAL A 30 16.39 -26.24 -6.07
CA VAL A 30 15.74 -26.86 -7.26
C VAL A 30 14.58 -27.77 -6.84
N PHE A 31 14.64 -28.38 -5.66
CA PHE A 31 13.59 -29.25 -5.11
C PHE A 31 12.36 -28.50 -4.61
N GLU A 32 12.52 -27.26 -4.14
CA GLU A 32 11.40 -26.43 -3.66
C GLU A 32 10.60 -25.78 -4.81
N LEU A 33 11.09 -25.87 -6.06
CA LEU A 33 10.43 -25.36 -7.26
C LEU A 33 9.70 -26.50 -8.01
N ASP A 34 8.64 -27.01 -7.40
CA ASP A 34 7.82 -28.17 -7.84
C ASP A 34 7.34 -28.10 -9.31
N ALA A 35 7.11 -26.89 -9.84
CA ALA A 35 6.56 -26.70 -11.19
C ALA A 35 7.60 -26.87 -12.32
N GLY A 36 8.90 -26.70 -12.05
CA GLY A 36 9.94 -26.70 -13.09
C GLY A 36 10.43 -28.10 -13.46
N THR A 37 10.62 -28.96 -12.47
CA THR A 37 11.10 -30.35 -12.60
C THR A 37 10.04 -31.27 -13.20
N ALA A 38 8.75 -31.04 -12.91
CA ALA A 38 7.64 -31.80 -13.50
C ALA A 38 7.55 -31.70 -15.04
N SER A 39 8.08 -30.63 -15.63
CA SER A 39 8.15 -30.43 -17.09
C SER A 39 9.38 -31.09 -17.75
N MET A 40 10.32 -31.60 -16.95
CA MET A 40 11.57 -32.18 -17.42
C MET A 40 11.35 -33.68 -17.69
N GLY A 41 11.31 -34.08 -18.97
CA GLY A 41 11.11 -35.50 -19.34
C GLY A 41 12.14 -36.43 -18.67
N GLU A 42 11.73 -37.66 -18.33
CA GLU A 42 12.46 -38.63 -17.51
C GLU A 42 13.94 -38.81 -17.91
N ASP A 43 14.19 -38.84 -19.22
CA ASP A 43 15.52 -39.02 -19.82
C ASP A 43 16.48 -37.85 -19.53
N ARG A 44 15.93 -36.63 -19.35
CA ARG A 44 16.68 -35.44 -18.92
C ARG A 44 16.83 -35.42 -17.41
N ALA A 45 15.79 -35.79 -16.66
CA ALA A 45 15.84 -35.86 -15.21
C ALA A 45 16.90 -36.86 -14.73
N LYS A 46 16.99 -38.06 -15.33
CA LYS A 46 18.04 -39.05 -15.04
C LYS A 46 19.45 -38.54 -15.34
N LYS A 47 19.64 -37.83 -16.46
CA LYS A 47 20.94 -37.23 -16.82
C LYS A 47 21.31 -36.06 -15.92
N PHE A 48 20.33 -35.29 -15.46
CA PHE A 48 20.52 -34.19 -14.52
C PHE A 48 20.85 -34.72 -13.10
N ALA A 49 20.13 -35.75 -12.64
CA ALA A 49 20.35 -36.43 -11.37
C ALA A 49 21.71 -37.15 -11.31
N ALA A 50 22.20 -37.68 -12.43
CA ALA A 50 23.53 -38.29 -12.52
C ALA A 50 24.70 -37.28 -12.37
N LEU A 51 24.43 -35.98 -12.50
CA LEU A 51 25.40 -34.91 -12.30
C LEU A 51 25.33 -34.29 -10.88
N ALA A 52 24.35 -34.70 -10.08
CA ALA A 52 24.15 -34.25 -8.70
C ALA A 52 24.94 -35.11 -7.69
N PRO A 53 25.30 -34.57 -6.51
CA PRO A 53 25.88 -35.33 -5.41
C PRO A 53 24.97 -36.49 -4.96
N ALA A 54 25.54 -37.56 -4.40
CA ALA A 54 24.84 -38.83 -4.14
C ALA A 54 23.62 -38.70 -3.20
N ASP A 55 23.65 -37.77 -2.26
CA ASP A 55 22.58 -37.43 -1.32
C ASP A 55 21.44 -36.61 -1.97
N ALA A 56 21.73 -35.84 -3.01
CA ALA A 56 20.73 -35.10 -3.80
C ALA A 56 20.14 -35.93 -4.96
N SER A 57 20.92 -36.86 -5.53
CA SER A 57 20.51 -37.67 -6.68
C SER A 57 19.28 -38.55 -6.39
N GLY A 58 19.18 -39.10 -5.17
CA GLY A 58 18.05 -39.92 -4.74
C GLY A 58 16.73 -39.15 -4.65
N ALA A 59 16.77 -37.89 -4.18
CA ALA A 59 15.60 -37.02 -4.16
C ALA A 59 15.19 -36.61 -5.58
N LEU A 60 16.15 -36.34 -6.48
CA LEU A 60 15.88 -35.92 -7.88
C LEU A 60 15.21 -37.02 -8.70
N LEU A 61 15.56 -38.28 -8.45
CA LEU A 61 14.92 -39.43 -9.07
C LEU A 61 13.54 -39.75 -8.46
N ALA A 62 13.26 -39.32 -7.24
CA ALA A 62 11.96 -39.49 -6.59
C ALA A 62 10.89 -38.52 -7.10
N VAL A 63 11.29 -37.37 -7.67
CA VAL A 63 10.37 -36.34 -8.24
C VAL A 63 10.22 -36.49 -9.76
N ALA A 64 11.05 -37.31 -10.43
CA ALA A 64 10.86 -37.63 -11.84
C ALA A 64 9.64 -38.56 -12.01
N PRO A 65 8.72 -38.31 -12.96
CA PRO A 65 7.48 -39.08 -13.06
C PRO A 65 7.79 -40.56 -13.35
N THR A 66 7.28 -41.43 -12.49
CA THR A 66 7.34 -42.89 -12.59
C THR A 66 6.55 -43.37 -13.81
N ALA A 67 7.23 -43.42 -14.96
CA ALA A 67 6.73 -43.99 -16.20
C ALA A 67 7.44 -45.31 -16.54
N ASP A 68 7.67 -46.21 -15.58
CA ASP A 68 7.69 -47.67 -15.85
C ASP A 68 7.63 -48.49 -14.55
N ILE A 69 6.42 -48.90 -14.15
CA ILE A 69 6.23 -50.09 -13.29
C ILE A 69 5.35 -51.05 -14.07
N SER A 70 5.90 -51.61 -15.16
CA SER A 70 5.28 -52.71 -15.90
C SER A 70 5.98 -54.06 -15.72
N SER A 71 6.98 -54.18 -14.84
CA SER A 71 7.65 -55.47 -14.61
C SER A 71 8.05 -55.72 -13.16
N GLN A 72 7.09 -56.05 -12.31
CA GLN A 72 7.13 -57.18 -11.36
C GLN A 72 5.83 -57.24 -10.53
N PRO A 73 5.03 -58.33 -10.60
CA PRO A 73 3.81 -58.46 -9.81
C PRO A 73 4.17 -58.92 -8.39
N GLY A 74 4.17 -57.99 -7.44
CA GLY A 74 4.53 -58.26 -6.04
C GLY A 74 3.71 -57.47 -5.03
N LYS A 75 2.58 -58.05 -4.62
CA LYS A 75 1.80 -57.84 -3.37
C LYS A 75 2.05 -56.53 -2.58
N ALA A 76 1.20 -55.53 -2.80
CA ALA A 76 0.73 -54.65 -1.73
C ALA A 76 -0.71 -55.05 -1.35
N PRO A 77 -1.00 -55.42 -0.10
CA PRO A 77 -2.33 -55.86 0.30
C PRO A 77 -3.23 -54.65 0.59
N GLY A 78 -4.40 -54.57 -0.07
CA GLY A 78 -5.58 -53.95 0.55
C GLY A 78 -6.26 -52.75 -0.14
N GLY A 79 -5.74 -52.16 -1.23
CA GLY A 79 -6.34 -50.95 -1.81
C GLY A 79 -7.33 -51.18 -2.96
N ALA A 80 -6.89 -51.87 -4.01
CA ALA A 80 -7.57 -51.87 -5.32
C ALA A 80 -8.89 -52.68 -5.39
N GLY A 81 -9.09 -53.64 -4.47
CA GLY A 81 -10.30 -54.48 -4.45
C GLY A 81 -11.53 -53.80 -3.83
N ALA A 82 -11.34 -52.77 -3.01
CA ALA A 82 -12.41 -52.12 -2.27
C ALA A 82 -13.20 -51.13 -3.14
N LEU A 83 -12.52 -50.32 -3.96
CA LEU A 83 -13.18 -49.33 -4.84
C LEU A 83 -13.91 -49.98 -6.02
N THR A 84 -13.33 -51.03 -6.62
CA THR A 84 -14.02 -51.79 -7.67
C THR A 84 -15.25 -52.54 -7.11
N LYS A 85 -15.22 -53.00 -5.85
CA LYS A 85 -16.41 -53.55 -5.16
C LYS A 85 -17.44 -52.49 -4.76
N LEU A 86 -17.01 -51.30 -4.36
CA LEU A 86 -17.87 -50.14 -4.06
C LEU A 86 -18.62 -49.63 -5.30
N VAL A 87 -18.05 -49.81 -6.50
CA VAL A 87 -18.67 -49.35 -7.75
C VAL A 87 -19.46 -50.47 -8.47
N SER A 88 -19.07 -51.74 -8.32
CA SER A 88 -19.75 -52.88 -8.99
C SER A 88 -21.01 -53.40 -8.27
N GLY A 89 -21.27 -53.01 -7.02
CA GLY A 89 -22.39 -53.47 -6.20
C GLY A 89 -23.75 -52.78 -6.44
N GLY A 90 -23.83 -51.81 -7.36
CA GLY A 90 -25.09 -51.11 -7.68
C GLY A 90 -25.43 -49.90 -6.80
N THR A 91 -24.78 -49.73 -5.65
CA THR A 91 -24.89 -48.55 -4.77
C THR A 91 -23.52 -47.94 -4.54
N ILE A 92 -23.34 -46.68 -4.93
CA ILE A 92 -22.12 -45.92 -4.73
C ILE A 92 -22.18 -45.26 -3.34
N ASP A 93 -21.29 -45.65 -2.43
CA ASP A 93 -21.10 -44.96 -1.15
C ASP A 93 -20.17 -43.75 -1.36
N ILE A 94 -20.79 -42.57 -1.51
CA ILE A 94 -20.09 -41.32 -1.80
C ILE A 94 -19.22 -40.88 -0.62
N ALA A 95 -19.66 -41.14 0.63
CA ALA A 95 -18.89 -40.78 1.81
C ALA A 95 -17.59 -41.60 1.90
N ALA A 96 -17.65 -42.89 1.55
CA ALA A 96 -16.46 -43.74 1.48
C ALA A 96 -15.49 -43.32 0.37
N VAL A 97 -16.00 -42.89 -0.79
CA VAL A 97 -15.16 -42.37 -1.89
C VAL A 97 -14.53 -41.04 -1.50
N THR A 98 -15.28 -40.09 -0.92
CA THR A 98 -14.75 -38.80 -0.45
C THR A 98 -13.73 -38.98 0.67
N ALA A 99 -13.95 -39.91 1.61
CA ALA A 99 -12.99 -40.21 2.68
C ALA A 99 -11.69 -40.85 2.15
N ALA A 100 -11.80 -41.80 1.21
CA ALA A 100 -10.62 -42.42 0.58
C ALA A 100 -9.79 -41.40 -0.23
N VAL A 101 -10.45 -40.38 -0.78
CA VAL A 101 -9.86 -39.26 -1.50
C VAL A 101 -9.18 -38.26 -0.55
N ALA A 102 -9.81 -37.92 0.57
CA ALA A 102 -9.25 -37.02 1.59
C ALA A 102 -7.99 -37.60 2.27
N ASP A 103 -7.86 -38.93 2.31
CA ASP A 103 -6.69 -39.66 2.85
C ASP A 103 -5.43 -39.62 1.93
N GLY A 104 -5.46 -38.93 0.78
CA GLY A 104 -4.28 -38.72 -0.06
C GLY A 104 -3.80 -39.94 -0.86
N ARG A 105 -4.67 -40.95 -1.07
CA ARG A 105 -4.33 -42.13 -1.90
C ARG A 105 -4.40 -41.77 -3.39
N THR A 106 -3.29 -41.87 -4.11
CA THR A 106 -3.22 -41.56 -5.55
C THR A 106 -4.00 -42.57 -6.40
N PHE A 107 -4.88 -42.08 -7.27
CA PHE A 107 -5.55 -42.91 -8.28
C PHE A 107 -4.58 -43.21 -9.43
N GLU A 108 -4.35 -44.49 -9.74
CA GLU A 108 -3.60 -44.87 -10.94
C GLU A 108 -4.35 -44.42 -12.21
N LYS A 109 -3.61 -43.85 -13.18
CA LYS A 109 -4.13 -43.27 -14.45
C LYS A 109 -5.03 -44.22 -15.27
N ASN A 110 -4.91 -45.54 -15.08
CA ASN A 110 -5.75 -46.54 -15.75
C ASN A 110 -7.21 -46.56 -15.24
N HIS A 111 -7.48 -46.06 -14.03
CA HIS A 111 -8.82 -46.06 -13.43
C HIS A 111 -9.65 -44.83 -13.79
N SER A 112 -9.02 -43.68 -14.12
CA SER A 112 -9.75 -42.49 -14.59
C SER A 112 -10.38 -42.72 -15.97
N ALA A 113 -9.73 -43.50 -16.85
CA ALA A 113 -10.28 -43.90 -18.14
C ALA A 113 -11.52 -44.81 -18.03
N ALA A 114 -11.57 -45.68 -17.01
CA ALA A 114 -12.70 -46.56 -16.75
C ALA A 114 -13.91 -45.80 -16.17
N LEU A 115 -13.68 -44.76 -15.36
CA LEU A 115 -14.74 -43.92 -14.80
C LEU A 115 -15.27 -42.89 -15.82
N THR A 116 -14.44 -42.37 -16.72
CA THR A 116 -14.84 -41.35 -17.71
C THR A 116 -15.64 -41.88 -18.89
N LYS A 117 -15.55 -43.19 -19.21
CA LYS A 117 -16.21 -43.81 -20.39
C LYS A 117 -17.29 -44.85 -20.05
N SER A 118 -17.73 -44.91 -18.79
CA SER A 118 -18.61 -45.97 -18.29
C SER A 118 -19.96 -45.44 -17.79
N PRO A 119 -21.06 -46.24 -17.82
CA PRO A 119 -22.32 -45.93 -17.13
C PRO A 119 -22.18 -45.55 -15.64
N TYR A 120 -21.01 -45.78 -15.03
CA TYR A 120 -20.68 -45.28 -13.69
C TYR A 120 -20.52 -43.75 -13.62
N ARG A 121 -20.06 -43.10 -14.69
CA ARG A 121 -19.99 -41.62 -14.78
C ARG A 121 -21.36 -41.02 -14.54
N GLU A 122 -22.35 -41.50 -15.29
CA GLU A 122 -23.72 -41.00 -15.21
C GLU A 122 -24.33 -41.21 -13.82
N ARG A 123 -24.08 -42.37 -13.20
CA ARG A 123 -24.54 -42.67 -11.83
C ARG A 123 -23.85 -41.80 -10.78
N LEU A 124 -22.55 -41.56 -10.92
CA LEU A 124 -21.79 -40.68 -10.03
C LEU A 124 -22.27 -39.24 -10.12
N ILE A 125 -22.35 -38.73 -11.35
CA ILE A 125 -22.87 -37.39 -11.65
C ILE A 125 -24.28 -37.24 -11.09
N ALA A 126 -25.13 -38.26 -11.21
CA ALA A 126 -26.50 -38.23 -10.72
C ALA A 126 -26.65 -38.26 -9.18
N ALA A 127 -25.66 -38.78 -8.45
CA ALA A 127 -25.78 -39.02 -7.01
C ALA A 127 -24.97 -38.06 -6.13
N ALA A 128 -23.88 -37.48 -6.66
CA ALA A 128 -22.97 -36.62 -5.90
C ALA A 128 -23.37 -35.14 -5.92
N SER A 129 -23.18 -34.45 -4.79
CA SER A 129 -23.29 -32.99 -4.73
C SER A 129 -22.22 -32.31 -5.59
N LEU A 130 -22.41 -31.03 -5.92
CA LEU A 130 -21.46 -30.28 -6.73
C LEU A 130 -20.06 -30.21 -6.12
N ASP A 131 -19.93 -29.95 -4.82
CA ASP A 131 -18.62 -29.88 -4.14
C ASP A 131 -17.92 -31.24 -4.12
N GLN A 132 -18.69 -32.32 -3.90
CA GLN A 132 -18.17 -33.68 -3.98
C GLN A 132 -17.67 -33.99 -5.39
N LEU A 133 -18.44 -33.63 -6.43
CA LEU A 133 -18.03 -33.81 -7.82
C LEU A 133 -16.77 -33.01 -8.14
N TYR A 134 -16.67 -31.77 -7.68
CA TYR A 134 -15.49 -30.94 -7.91
C TYR A 134 -14.22 -31.58 -7.33
N VAL A 135 -14.24 -31.89 -6.02
CA VAL A 135 -13.12 -32.57 -5.34
C VAL A 135 -12.76 -33.89 -6.02
N MET A 136 -13.77 -34.67 -6.41
CA MET A 136 -13.54 -35.92 -7.14
C MET A 136 -12.86 -35.69 -8.49
N THR A 137 -13.29 -34.70 -9.27
CA THR A 137 -12.70 -34.42 -10.58
C THR A 137 -11.27 -33.87 -10.48
N GLU A 138 -10.95 -33.11 -9.43
CA GLU A 138 -9.57 -32.68 -9.14
C GLU A 138 -8.68 -33.88 -8.80
N VAL A 139 -9.17 -34.80 -7.96
CA VAL A 139 -8.42 -35.98 -7.54
C VAL A 139 -8.25 -36.99 -8.68
N LEU A 140 -9.21 -37.05 -9.60
CA LEU A 140 -9.09 -37.80 -10.84
C LEU A 140 -8.11 -37.16 -11.85
N GLY A 141 -7.61 -35.96 -11.58
CA GLY A 141 -6.68 -35.24 -12.44
C GLY A 141 -7.29 -34.85 -13.79
N LEU A 142 -8.61 -34.61 -13.85
CA LEU A 142 -9.28 -34.20 -15.08
C LEU A 142 -8.84 -32.79 -15.49
N TYR A 143 -8.79 -32.51 -16.80
CA TYR A 143 -8.56 -31.16 -17.28
C TYR A 143 -9.74 -30.25 -16.93
N THR A 144 -9.51 -28.96 -16.70
CA THR A 144 -10.57 -28.03 -16.27
C THR A 144 -11.79 -27.99 -17.21
N ALA A 145 -11.60 -28.20 -18.52
CA ALA A 145 -12.69 -28.38 -19.49
C ALA A 145 -13.60 -29.57 -19.14
N GLU A 146 -13.01 -30.70 -18.78
CA GLU A 146 -13.71 -31.94 -18.44
C GLU A 146 -14.31 -31.86 -17.02
N GLN A 147 -13.60 -31.25 -16.06
CA GLN A 147 -14.14 -30.95 -14.74
C GLN A 147 -15.44 -30.15 -14.86
N PHE A 148 -15.41 -29.05 -15.64
CA PHE A 148 -16.58 -28.21 -15.85
C PHE A 148 -17.72 -28.95 -16.56
N GLU A 149 -17.40 -29.80 -17.52
CA GLU A 149 -18.38 -30.65 -18.22
C GLU A 149 -19.12 -31.58 -17.24
N TRP A 150 -18.41 -32.21 -16.31
CA TRP A 150 -19.01 -33.09 -15.29
C TRP A 150 -19.93 -32.30 -14.34
N LEU A 151 -19.47 -31.13 -13.91
CA LEU A 151 -20.28 -30.24 -13.07
C LEU A 151 -21.56 -29.80 -13.78
N LEU A 152 -21.50 -29.48 -15.08
CA LEU A 152 -22.67 -29.10 -15.88
C LEU A 152 -23.67 -30.24 -16.09
N GLU A 153 -23.22 -31.49 -16.10
CA GLU A 153 -24.09 -32.65 -16.28
C GLU A 153 -24.78 -33.08 -14.97
N SER A 154 -24.26 -32.71 -13.81
CA SER A 154 -24.85 -33.05 -12.51
C SER A 154 -26.29 -32.56 -12.39
N PRO A 155 -27.30 -33.38 -12.02
CA PRO A 155 -28.66 -32.90 -11.76
C PRO A 155 -28.70 -31.84 -10.65
N HIS A 156 -27.70 -31.81 -9.76
CA HIS A 156 -27.53 -30.85 -8.68
C HIS A 156 -26.87 -29.53 -9.10
N ALA A 157 -26.49 -29.38 -10.37
CA ALA A 157 -25.85 -28.17 -10.84
C ALA A 157 -26.77 -26.96 -10.68
N THR A 158 -26.30 -25.96 -9.93
CA THR A 158 -26.89 -24.62 -9.81
C THR A 158 -25.86 -23.57 -10.22
N VAL A 159 -26.33 -22.39 -10.62
CA VAL A 159 -25.44 -21.28 -10.99
C VAL A 159 -24.56 -20.86 -9.82
N GLU A 160 -25.14 -20.80 -8.61
CA GLU A 160 -24.41 -20.45 -7.39
C GLU A 160 -23.36 -21.49 -7.00
N GLY A 161 -23.68 -22.78 -7.13
CA GLY A 161 -22.71 -23.84 -6.85
C GLY A 161 -21.56 -23.86 -7.85
N LEU A 162 -21.85 -23.68 -9.15
CA LEU A 162 -20.80 -23.53 -10.17
C LEU A 162 -19.95 -22.27 -9.93
N ARG A 163 -20.56 -21.16 -9.48
CA ARG A 163 -19.85 -19.94 -9.12
C ARG A 163 -18.92 -20.16 -7.94
N SER A 164 -19.40 -20.76 -6.87
CA SER A 164 -18.62 -21.09 -5.67
C SER A 164 -17.40 -21.92 -6.02
N ILE A 165 -17.57 -22.95 -6.86
CA ILE A 165 -16.46 -23.79 -7.32
C ILE A 165 -15.50 -22.99 -8.21
N SER A 166 -16.01 -22.28 -9.21
CA SER A 166 -15.13 -21.56 -10.14
C SER A 166 -14.38 -20.38 -9.52
N ALA A 167 -14.81 -19.88 -8.36
CA ALA A 167 -14.08 -18.87 -7.60
C ALA A 167 -12.72 -19.36 -7.08
N SER A 168 -12.50 -20.68 -6.99
CA SER A 168 -11.17 -21.25 -6.67
C SER A 168 -10.26 -21.37 -7.89
N TRP A 169 -10.77 -21.17 -9.11
CA TRP A 169 -10.01 -21.33 -10.34
C TRP A 169 -9.18 -20.09 -10.66
N GLY A 170 -7.90 -20.27 -11.01
CA GLY A 170 -7.10 -19.20 -11.60
C GLY A 170 -7.60 -18.82 -13.01
N GLY A 171 -7.22 -17.64 -13.51
CA GLY A 171 -7.69 -17.13 -14.82
C GLY A 171 -7.49 -18.12 -15.99
N VAL A 172 -6.33 -18.78 -16.05
CA VAL A 172 -6.04 -19.81 -17.07
C VAL A 172 -6.97 -21.01 -16.97
N ALA A 173 -7.38 -21.42 -15.76
CA ALA A 173 -8.28 -22.55 -15.57
C ALA A 173 -9.71 -22.19 -16.01
N VAL A 174 -10.17 -20.97 -15.71
CA VAL A 174 -11.43 -20.43 -16.25
C VAL A 174 -11.42 -20.44 -17.77
N ASP A 175 -10.31 -20.05 -18.41
CA ASP A 175 -10.20 -20.06 -19.87
C ASP A 175 -10.28 -21.46 -20.48
N LEU A 176 -9.71 -22.46 -19.80
CA LEU A 176 -9.74 -23.85 -20.25
C LEU A 176 -11.12 -24.49 -20.07
N ALA A 177 -11.89 -24.05 -19.07
CA ALA A 177 -13.25 -24.53 -18.84
C ALA A 177 -14.23 -24.19 -19.99
N ILE A 178 -14.00 -23.05 -20.65
CA ILE A 178 -14.92 -22.46 -21.63
C ILE A 178 -14.65 -22.97 -23.05
N THR A 179 -15.18 -24.16 -23.34
CA THR A 179 -15.21 -24.75 -24.69
C THR A 179 -16.56 -24.53 -25.37
N PRO A 180 -16.66 -24.55 -26.72
CA PRO A 180 -17.96 -24.46 -27.40
C PRO A 180 -18.96 -25.54 -26.97
N ALA A 181 -18.48 -26.74 -26.62
CA ALA A 181 -19.31 -27.84 -26.13
C ALA A 181 -19.88 -27.53 -24.73
N ASN A 182 -19.04 -27.04 -23.82
CA ASN A 182 -19.47 -26.66 -22.47
C ASN A 182 -20.41 -25.46 -22.49
N LEU A 183 -20.17 -24.46 -23.35
CA LEU A 183 -21.09 -23.33 -23.53
C LEU A 183 -22.47 -23.79 -24.03
N LYS A 184 -22.51 -24.74 -24.97
CA LYS A 184 -23.78 -25.30 -25.44
C LYS A 184 -24.53 -26.01 -24.30
N LYS A 185 -23.83 -26.80 -23.48
CA LYS A 185 -24.41 -27.49 -22.30
C LYS A 185 -24.90 -26.49 -21.25
N LEU A 186 -24.07 -25.51 -20.90
CA LEU A 186 -24.40 -24.42 -19.98
C LEU A 186 -25.66 -23.67 -20.44
N HIS A 187 -25.75 -23.30 -21.72
CA HIS A 187 -26.93 -22.60 -22.25
C HIS A 187 -28.18 -23.45 -22.34
N THR A 188 -28.02 -24.74 -22.61
CA THR A 188 -29.15 -25.69 -22.61
C THR A 188 -29.72 -25.81 -21.19
N ARG A 189 -28.85 -25.77 -20.19
CA ARG A 189 -29.21 -26.01 -18.79
C ARG A 189 -29.65 -24.75 -18.04
N PHE A 190 -28.92 -23.65 -18.19
CA PHE A 190 -29.18 -22.38 -17.53
C PHE A 190 -29.34 -21.27 -18.58
N ALA A 191 -30.50 -21.28 -19.22
CA ALA A 191 -30.84 -20.29 -20.23
C ALA A 191 -30.82 -18.88 -19.60
N GLY A 192 -29.84 -18.06 -19.98
CA GLY A 192 -29.75 -16.68 -19.50
C GLY A 192 -28.53 -16.35 -18.66
N VAL A 193 -27.81 -17.35 -18.14
CA VAL A 193 -26.62 -17.11 -17.30
C VAL A 193 -25.53 -16.42 -18.09
N GLY A 194 -25.01 -15.31 -17.57
CA GLY A 194 -23.86 -14.58 -18.12
C GLY A 194 -22.52 -15.03 -17.52
N PRO A 195 -21.36 -14.68 -18.12
CA PRO A 195 -20.06 -15.05 -17.56
C PRO A 195 -19.79 -14.46 -16.18
N ALA A 196 -20.19 -13.21 -15.93
CA ALA A 196 -20.02 -12.57 -14.63
C ALA A 196 -20.84 -13.27 -13.52
N GLU A 197 -22.03 -13.76 -13.86
CA GLU A 197 -22.86 -14.54 -12.93
C GLU A 197 -22.28 -15.93 -12.66
N LEU A 198 -21.46 -16.45 -13.56
CA LEU A 198 -20.84 -17.75 -13.35
C LEU A 198 -19.48 -17.62 -12.64
N PHE A 199 -18.66 -16.63 -12.97
CA PHE A 199 -17.27 -16.55 -12.51
C PHE A 199 -16.98 -15.42 -11.52
N GLY A 200 -17.97 -14.58 -11.19
CA GLY A 200 -17.83 -13.44 -10.28
C GLY A 200 -17.05 -12.25 -10.85
N THR A 201 -16.09 -12.48 -11.74
CA THR A 201 -15.39 -11.44 -12.52
C THR A 201 -15.14 -11.91 -13.96
N GLN A 202 -15.16 -10.98 -14.92
CA GLN A 202 -14.80 -11.30 -16.31
C GLN A 202 -13.28 -11.12 -16.46
N THR A 203 -12.56 -12.17 -16.84
CA THR A 203 -11.11 -12.10 -17.05
C THR A 203 -10.80 -11.45 -18.41
N LYS A 204 -9.69 -10.70 -18.48
CA LYS A 204 -9.22 -10.09 -19.74
C LYS A 204 -9.05 -11.14 -20.84
N ASP A 205 -8.53 -12.31 -20.49
CA ASP A 205 -8.26 -13.42 -21.41
C ASP A 205 -9.56 -14.00 -22.04
N LEU A 206 -10.67 -14.02 -21.28
CA LEU A 206 -12.00 -14.40 -21.79
C LEU A 206 -12.47 -13.45 -22.90
N TYR A 207 -12.29 -12.14 -22.70
CA TYR A 207 -12.62 -11.11 -23.70
C TYR A 207 -11.71 -11.18 -24.94
N GLU A 208 -10.42 -11.48 -24.77
CA GLU A 208 -9.50 -11.65 -25.90
C GLU A 208 -9.93 -12.83 -26.79
N ARG A 209 -10.37 -13.94 -26.19
CA ARG A 209 -10.89 -15.10 -26.94
C ARG A 209 -12.24 -14.83 -27.59
N ALA A 210 -13.09 -14.00 -26.98
CA ALA A 210 -14.36 -13.59 -27.57
C ALA A 210 -14.17 -12.86 -28.92
N LEU A 211 -12.99 -12.28 -29.18
CA LEU A 211 -12.69 -11.63 -30.45
C LEU A 211 -12.81 -12.61 -31.63
N THR A 212 -12.33 -13.84 -31.47
CA THR A 212 -12.30 -14.87 -32.52
C THR A 212 -13.34 -15.97 -32.35
N ASN A 213 -14.05 -16.03 -31.21
CA ASN A 213 -15.05 -17.05 -30.89
C ASN A 213 -16.46 -16.45 -30.76
N ALA A 214 -17.28 -16.59 -31.81
CA ALA A 214 -18.62 -15.99 -31.87
C ALA A 214 -19.60 -16.52 -30.79
N PRO A 215 -19.69 -17.83 -30.51
CA PRO A 215 -20.48 -18.33 -29.37
C PRO A 215 -20.09 -17.71 -28.03
N LEU A 216 -18.80 -17.59 -27.76
CA LEU A 216 -18.29 -16.98 -26.54
C LEU A 216 -18.63 -15.48 -26.47
N ARG A 217 -18.44 -14.74 -27.57
CA ARG A 217 -18.80 -13.32 -27.62
C ARG A 217 -20.29 -13.07 -27.40
N ARG A 218 -21.17 -13.90 -27.98
CA ARG A 218 -22.62 -13.84 -27.72
C ARG A 218 -22.96 -14.13 -26.28
N TRP A 219 -22.19 -14.99 -25.62
CA TRP A 219 -22.35 -15.24 -24.20
C TRP A 219 -21.90 -14.05 -23.35
N CYS A 220 -20.72 -13.47 -23.63
CA CYS A 220 -20.20 -12.30 -22.92
C CYS A 220 -21.04 -11.03 -23.08
N THR A 221 -21.87 -10.97 -24.13
CA THR A 221 -22.73 -9.80 -24.40
C THR A 221 -24.16 -9.98 -23.90
N LYS A 222 -24.55 -11.20 -23.55
CA LYS A 222 -25.91 -11.50 -23.09
C LYS A 222 -26.09 -11.00 -21.65
N GLY A 223 -26.88 -9.93 -21.49
CA GLY A 223 -27.14 -9.30 -20.20
C GLY A 223 -25.95 -8.50 -19.66
N ALA A 224 -24.95 -8.23 -20.50
CA ALA A 224 -23.82 -7.41 -20.12
C ALA A 224 -24.25 -5.96 -19.89
N ASP A 225 -23.76 -5.36 -18.81
CA ASP A 225 -23.93 -3.93 -18.58
C ASP A 225 -23.03 -3.11 -19.54
N PRO A 226 -23.28 -1.80 -19.69
CA PRO A 226 -22.47 -0.94 -20.55
C PRO A 226 -20.96 -0.97 -20.26
N VAL A 227 -20.55 -1.11 -19.00
CA VAL A 227 -19.13 -1.12 -18.61
C VAL A 227 -18.47 -2.42 -19.06
N GLN A 228 -19.16 -3.55 -18.93
CA GLN A 228 -18.68 -4.83 -19.42
C GLN A 228 -18.53 -4.85 -20.94
N LEU A 229 -19.48 -4.23 -21.66
CA LEU A 229 -19.38 -4.06 -23.11
C LEU A 229 -18.22 -3.15 -23.51
N LEU A 230 -17.97 -2.08 -22.75
CA LEU A 230 -16.80 -1.22 -22.94
C LEU A 230 -15.50 -2.03 -22.83
N GLN A 231 -15.33 -2.75 -21.71
CA GLN A 231 -14.14 -3.57 -21.47
C GLN A 231 -13.93 -4.66 -22.53
N LEU A 232 -15.01 -5.31 -22.98
CA LEU A 232 -14.96 -6.30 -24.06
C LEU A 232 -14.47 -5.69 -25.38
N VAL A 233 -14.97 -4.50 -25.73
CA VAL A 233 -14.56 -3.80 -26.97
C VAL A 233 -13.13 -3.29 -26.90
N THR A 234 -12.69 -2.85 -25.72
CA THR A 234 -11.38 -2.20 -25.51
C THR A 234 -10.32 -3.16 -24.97
N VAL A 235 -10.55 -4.47 -25.07
CA VAL A 235 -9.61 -5.48 -24.57
C VAL A 235 -8.21 -5.37 -25.22
N ARG A 236 -8.18 -4.92 -26.49
CA ARG A 236 -6.96 -4.65 -27.28
C ARG A 236 -7.12 -3.41 -28.14
N HIS A 237 -6.14 -2.51 -28.08
CA HIS A 237 -6.13 -1.25 -28.82
C HIS A 237 -6.28 -1.44 -30.34
N ASP A 238 -5.56 -2.41 -30.91
CA ASP A 238 -5.56 -2.69 -32.35
C ASP A 238 -6.80 -3.44 -32.84
N ALA A 239 -7.66 -3.93 -31.92
CA ALA A 239 -8.83 -4.75 -32.25
C ALA A 239 -10.17 -4.08 -31.98
N VAL A 240 -10.20 -2.84 -31.46
CA VAL A 240 -11.45 -2.12 -31.10
C VAL A 240 -12.43 -2.09 -32.26
N ALA A 241 -11.99 -1.67 -33.45
CA ALA A 241 -12.83 -1.59 -34.64
C ALA A 241 -13.36 -2.96 -35.09
N LEU A 242 -12.56 -4.02 -34.93
CA LEU A 242 -12.92 -5.38 -35.28
C LEU A 242 -13.97 -5.93 -34.29
N MET A 243 -13.73 -5.78 -32.99
CA MET A 243 -14.65 -6.21 -31.95
C MET A 243 -15.98 -5.46 -32.05
N TRP A 244 -15.96 -4.14 -32.23
CA TRP A 244 -17.16 -3.33 -32.41
C TRP A 244 -18.06 -3.86 -33.54
N ARG A 245 -17.47 -4.12 -34.71
CA ARG A 245 -18.20 -4.70 -35.85
C ARG A 245 -18.73 -6.09 -35.54
N ALA A 246 -17.96 -6.91 -34.83
CA ALA A 246 -18.37 -8.25 -34.44
C ALA A 246 -19.56 -8.22 -33.46
N LEU A 247 -19.60 -7.26 -32.53
CA LEU A 247 -20.74 -7.05 -31.63
C LEU A 247 -22.01 -6.65 -32.38
N VAL A 248 -21.89 -5.69 -33.31
CA VAL A 248 -23.02 -5.27 -34.15
C VAL A 248 -23.52 -6.43 -35.01
N ALA A 249 -22.62 -7.23 -35.58
CA ALA A 249 -22.97 -8.43 -36.34
C ALA A 249 -23.67 -9.51 -35.49
N ASP A 250 -23.37 -9.58 -34.19
CA ASP A 250 -24.05 -10.45 -33.23
C ASP A 250 -25.36 -9.85 -32.66
N GLY A 251 -25.79 -8.69 -33.16
CA GLY A 251 -27.06 -8.07 -32.81
C GLY A 251 -27.04 -7.20 -31.56
N VAL A 252 -25.85 -6.89 -31.02
CA VAL A 252 -25.70 -5.95 -29.91
C VAL A 252 -25.98 -4.54 -30.43
N LYS A 253 -27.03 -3.89 -29.91
CA LYS A 253 -27.36 -2.50 -30.23
C LYS A 253 -26.29 -1.58 -29.67
N THR A 254 -25.98 -0.48 -30.34
CA THR A 254 -24.92 0.45 -29.91
C THR A 254 -25.36 1.44 -28.83
N ASP A 255 -26.65 1.47 -28.48
CA ASP A 255 -27.24 2.42 -27.53
C ASP A 255 -26.70 2.28 -26.09
N TRP A 256 -26.03 1.17 -25.75
CA TRP A 256 -25.39 0.98 -24.44
C TRP A 256 -24.31 2.04 -24.17
N VAL A 257 -23.67 2.57 -25.21
CA VAL A 257 -22.67 3.64 -25.06
C VAL A 257 -23.29 4.86 -24.38
N HIS A 258 -24.56 5.16 -24.68
CA HIS A 258 -25.28 6.28 -24.08
C HIS A 258 -25.67 6.08 -22.61
N GLN A 259 -25.44 4.88 -22.08
CA GLN A 259 -25.74 4.51 -20.69
C GLN A 259 -24.48 4.49 -19.82
N LEU A 260 -23.31 4.74 -20.40
CA LEU A 260 -22.05 4.88 -19.65
C LEU A 260 -22.05 6.19 -18.85
N GLY A 261 -21.42 6.17 -17.67
CA GLY A 261 -21.17 7.36 -16.84
C GLY A 261 -19.79 7.97 -17.07
N THR A 262 -19.56 9.17 -16.55
CA THR A 262 -18.26 9.86 -16.58
C THR A 262 -17.33 9.39 -15.44
N GLY A 263 -16.00 9.49 -15.63
CA GLY A 263 -14.99 9.29 -14.58
C GLY A 263 -14.66 7.84 -14.21
N ARG A 264 -15.15 6.85 -14.95
CA ARG A 264 -14.75 5.44 -14.84
C ARG A 264 -14.22 4.94 -16.19
N ASP A 265 -13.09 4.25 -16.18
CA ASP A 265 -12.46 3.64 -17.36
C ASP A 265 -12.08 4.62 -18.50
N ASP A 266 -11.61 5.83 -18.16
CA ASP A 266 -11.21 6.89 -19.11
C ASP A 266 -10.29 6.39 -20.24
N ALA A 267 -9.32 5.51 -19.92
CA ALA A 267 -8.42 4.93 -20.92
C ALA A 267 -9.19 4.08 -21.95
N ALA A 268 -10.17 3.27 -21.51
CA ALA A 268 -11.02 2.48 -22.39
C ALA A 268 -11.96 3.37 -23.21
N LEU A 269 -12.56 4.38 -22.59
CA LEU A 269 -13.40 5.36 -23.28
C LEU A 269 -12.62 6.12 -24.36
N ARG A 270 -11.39 6.57 -24.07
CA ARG A 270 -10.50 7.20 -25.08
C ARG A 270 -10.14 6.25 -26.20
N MET A 271 -9.81 5.00 -25.87
CA MET A 271 -9.48 3.97 -26.84
C MET A 271 -10.67 3.68 -27.78
N LEU A 272 -11.88 3.57 -27.22
CA LEU A 272 -13.11 3.41 -27.99
C LEU A 272 -13.40 4.64 -28.84
N ALA A 273 -13.32 5.84 -28.26
CA ALA A 273 -13.58 7.10 -28.96
C ALA A 273 -12.66 7.32 -30.17
N VAL A 274 -11.40 6.92 -30.08
CA VAL A 274 -10.41 7.03 -31.17
C VAL A 274 -10.64 5.98 -32.25
N ASN A 275 -10.92 4.73 -31.85
CA ASN A 275 -10.94 3.59 -32.77
C ASN A 275 -12.37 3.13 -33.14
N CYS A 276 -13.42 3.87 -32.76
CA CYS A 276 -14.80 3.53 -33.06
C CYS A 276 -15.05 3.64 -34.58
N PRO A 277 -15.55 2.56 -35.24
CA PRO A 277 -15.95 2.63 -36.64
C PRO A 277 -17.12 3.59 -36.90
N ASP A 278 -17.97 3.81 -35.89
CA ASP A 278 -19.05 4.78 -35.94
C ASP A 278 -18.56 6.13 -35.42
N ARG A 279 -18.32 7.06 -36.36
CA ARG A 279 -17.82 8.39 -36.03
C ARG A 279 -18.76 9.20 -35.14
N ALA A 280 -20.08 9.02 -35.28
CA ALA A 280 -21.04 9.76 -34.47
C ALA A 280 -20.98 9.33 -33.00
N ILE A 281 -20.83 8.03 -32.75
CA ILE A 281 -20.66 7.48 -31.41
C ILE A 281 -19.30 7.86 -30.83
N GLY A 282 -18.22 7.75 -31.62
CA GLY A 282 -16.89 8.18 -31.20
C GLY A 282 -16.86 9.65 -30.78
N SER A 283 -17.47 10.53 -31.58
CA SER A 283 -17.67 11.94 -31.22
C SER A 283 -18.54 12.11 -29.98
N TRP A 284 -19.65 11.37 -29.84
CA TRP A 284 -20.50 11.48 -28.66
C TRP A 284 -19.78 11.10 -27.36
N ILE A 285 -18.95 10.05 -27.37
CA ILE A 285 -18.13 9.64 -26.21
C ILE A 285 -17.16 10.74 -25.81
N LYS A 286 -16.42 11.30 -26.78
CA LYS A 286 -15.55 12.47 -26.55
C LYS A 286 -16.35 13.61 -25.93
N ASP A 287 -17.50 13.89 -26.51
CA ASP A 287 -18.29 15.06 -26.18
C ASP A 287 -18.99 14.97 -24.82
N HIS A 288 -19.48 13.79 -24.43
CA HIS A 288 -20.41 13.66 -23.30
C HIS A 288 -19.88 12.77 -22.15
N LEU A 289 -18.93 11.88 -22.41
CA LEU A 289 -18.40 10.97 -21.39
C LEU A 289 -17.00 11.33 -20.93
N LEU A 290 -16.12 11.67 -21.88
CA LEU A 290 -14.76 12.11 -21.59
C LEU A 290 -14.69 13.59 -21.24
N GLY A 291 -15.76 14.34 -21.52
CA GLY A 291 -15.77 15.80 -21.37
C GLY A 291 -14.76 16.49 -22.29
N ASP A 292 -14.30 15.82 -23.36
CA ASP A 292 -13.39 16.40 -24.35
C ASP A 292 -14.11 17.52 -25.15
N ARG A 293 -15.46 17.52 -25.17
CA ARG A 293 -16.27 18.71 -25.48
C ARG A 293 -16.66 19.40 -24.19
N ILE A 294 -15.84 20.38 -23.83
CA ILE A 294 -16.29 21.53 -23.05
C ILE A 294 -17.59 22.01 -23.71
N VAL A 295 -18.68 22.04 -22.94
CA VAL A 295 -19.97 22.59 -23.38
C VAL A 295 -19.68 23.87 -24.15
N THR A 296 -20.09 23.87 -25.41
CA THR A 296 -20.02 25.02 -26.32
C THR A 296 -21.09 26.02 -25.91
N GLU A 297 -20.98 26.52 -24.68
CA GLU A 297 -21.29 27.90 -24.37
C GLU A 297 -19.93 28.56 -24.21
N SER A 298 -19.62 29.45 -25.14
CA SER A 298 -18.52 30.41 -25.07
C SER A 298 -17.86 30.55 -23.69
N ALA A 299 -16.60 30.12 -23.57
CA ALA A 299 -15.68 30.46 -22.49
C ALA A 299 -15.77 29.68 -21.15
N SER A 300 -15.43 28.38 -21.12
CA SER A 300 -14.83 27.83 -19.89
C SER A 300 -13.35 28.24 -19.75
N ASN A 301 -13.08 29.55 -19.85
CA ASN A 301 -11.99 30.21 -19.12
C ASN A 301 -12.41 30.38 -17.64
N THR A 302 -13.16 29.43 -17.08
CA THR A 302 -13.49 29.44 -15.66
C THR A 302 -12.20 29.10 -14.95
N VAL A 303 -11.37 30.12 -14.75
CA VAL A 303 -10.20 30.07 -13.88
C VAL A 303 -10.72 29.49 -12.59
N ILE A 304 -10.28 28.29 -12.24
CA ILE A 304 -10.64 27.67 -10.97
C ILE A 304 -9.84 28.48 -9.94
N PRO A 305 -10.49 29.37 -9.17
CA PRO A 305 -9.78 30.05 -8.11
C PRO A 305 -9.37 28.94 -7.15
N ILE A 306 -8.11 28.91 -6.73
CA ILE A 306 -7.71 27.97 -5.69
C ILE A 306 -8.59 28.30 -4.49
N PRO A 307 -9.51 27.41 -4.05
CA PRO A 307 -10.44 27.77 -2.99
C PRO A 307 -9.62 28.16 -1.76
N GLU A 308 -9.93 29.25 -1.05
CA GLU A 308 -9.18 29.64 0.17
C GLU A 308 -9.07 28.47 1.17
N GLY A 309 -10.09 27.61 1.22
CA GLY A 309 -10.10 26.37 2.01
C GLY A 309 -9.33 25.17 1.40
N ALA A 310 -8.67 25.32 0.26
CA ALA A 310 -7.68 24.39 -0.29
C ALA A 310 -6.30 24.59 0.33
N LEU A 311 -5.97 25.88 0.53
CA LEU A 311 -4.64 26.32 0.88
C LEU A 311 -4.39 26.19 2.38
N GLU A 312 -5.41 26.38 3.22
CA GLU A 312 -5.24 26.31 4.68
C GLU A 312 -6.53 25.88 5.41
N ARG A 313 -7.03 24.65 5.20
CA ARG A 313 -7.83 24.08 6.31
C ARG A 313 -6.85 23.79 7.45
N ASN A 314 -6.88 24.58 8.52
CA ASN A 314 -6.14 24.30 9.75
C ASN A 314 -6.26 22.78 10.06
N ALA A 315 -5.12 22.11 10.29
CA ALA A 315 -5.05 20.67 10.54
C ALA A 315 -6.04 20.20 11.61
N ARG A 316 -6.29 21.03 12.65
CA ARG A 316 -7.29 20.78 13.68
C ARG A 316 -8.71 20.74 13.14
N ARG A 317 -9.09 21.65 12.24
CA ARG A 317 -10.41 21.66 11.61
C ARG A 317 -10.59 20.41 10.73
N ARG A 318 -9.56 20.00 9.98
CA ARG A 318 -9.61 18.75 9.20
C ARG A 318 -9.80 17.55 10.12
N LEU A 319 -9.11 17.49 11.25
CA LEU A 319 -9.27 16.41 12.22
C LEU A 319 -10.70 16.39 12.78
N ALA A 320 -11.24 17.54 13.17
CA ALA A 320 -12.60 17.63 13.71
C ALA A 320 -13.65 17.20 12.67
N GLU A 321 -13.56 17.72 11.43
CA GLU A 321 -14.42 17.31 10.32
C GLU A 321 -14.28 15.81 10.05
N GLY A 322 -13.07 15.25 10.09
CA GLY A 322 -12.87 13.82 9.84
C GLY A 322 -13.53 12.92 10.88
N ILE A 323 -13.47 13.31 12.15
CA ILE A 323 -14.17 12.63 13.24
C ILE A 323 -15.69 12.77 13.06
N GLU A 324 -16.19 13.98 12.77
CA GLU A 324 -17.61 14.25 12.58
C GLU A 324 -18.22 13.46 11.41
N HIS A 325 -17.49 13.29 10.32
CA HIS A 325 -17.92 12.52 9.15
C HIS A 325 -17.67 11.01 9.28
N GLY A 326 -17.13 10.52 10.40
CA GLY A 326 -16.86 9.10 10.61
C GLY A 326 -15.80 8.54 9.67
N GLU A 327 -14.76 9.33 9.37
CA GLU A 327 -13.62 8.85 8.59
C GLU A 327 -12.92 7.67 9.29
N SER A 328 -12.27 6.79 8.51
CA SER A 328 -11.57 5.63 9.07
C SER A 328 -10.48 6.02 10.09
N SER A 329 -10.17 5.13 11.04
CA SER A 329 -9.06 5.26 12.00
C SER A 329 -7.75 5.69 11.35
N ARG A 330 -7.48 5.18 10.14
CA ARG A 330 -6.30 5.53 9.33
C ARG A 330 -6.28 7.01 8.96
N GLU A 331 -7.41 7.53 8.52
CA GLU A 331 -7.52 8.91 8.05
C GLU A 331 -7.49 9.91 9.22
N ILE A 332 -8.15 9.57 10.34
CA ILE A 332 -8.10 10.38 11.57
C ILE A 332 -6.67 10.37 12.16
N GLY A 333 -6.01 9.21 12.17
CA GLY A 333 -4.60 9.09 12.57
C GLY A 333 -3.64 9.91 11.69
N ARG A 334 -3.89 9.92 10.38
CA ARG A 334 -3.16 10.76 9.41
C ARG A 334 -3.31 12.24 9.76
N ARG A 335 -4.54 12.71 9.95
CA ARG A 335 -4.84 14.12 10.29
C ARG A 335 -4.26 14.53 11.63
N THR A 336 -4.26 13.63 12.62
CA THR A 336 -3.60 13.88 13.92
C THR A 336 -2.10 14.16 13.76
N SER A 337 -1.44 13.48 12.82
CA SER A 337 0.00 13.67 12.55
C SER A 337 0.32 15.03 11.92
N GLU A 338 -0.66 15.68 11.28
CA GLU A 338 -0.54 17.00 10.65
C GLU A 338 -0.66 18.17 11.63
N LEU A 339 -1.06 17.91 12.89
CA LEU A 339 -1.28 18.96 13.88
C LEU A 339 0.01 19.74 14.17
N THR A 340 -0.11 21.06 14.33
CA THR A 340 0.98 21.84 14.92
C THR A 340 1.13 21.49 16.40
N GLU A 341 2.26 21.86 17.03
CA GLU A 341 2.42 21.67 18.48
C GLU A 341 1.36 22.47 19.27
N ALA A 342 1.00 23.66 18.78
CA ALA A 342 -0.04 24.48 19.36
C ALA A 342 -1.42 23.80 19.28
N ASP A 343 -1.76 23.20 18.13
CA ASP A 343 -3.01 22.46 17.96
C ASP A 343 -3.05 21.19 18.83
N ALA A 344 -1.95 20.45 18.89
CA ALA A 344 -1.81 19.27 19.73
C ALA A 344 -1.96 19.61 21.22
N ALA A 345 -1.31 20.66 21.70
CA ALA A 345 -1.44 21.15 23.07
C ALA A 345 -2.88 21.59 23.41
N ARG A 346 -3.58 22.19 22.43
CA ARG A 346 -4.98 22.58 22.56
C ARG A 346 -5.92 21.37 22.66
N ILE A 347 -5.74 20.36 21.82
CA ILE A 347 -6.52 19.11 21.90
C ILE A 347 -6.25 18.40 23.23
N ARG A 348 -4.97 18.31 23.64
CA ARG A 348 -4.59 17.71 24.94
C ARG A 348 -5.25 18.40 26.13
N SER A 349 -5.41 19.71 26.09
CA SER A 349 -6.06 20.48 27.17
C SER A 349 -7.58 20.47 27.12
N ASN A 350 -8.20 19.88 26.09
CA ASN A 350 -9.64 19.69 25.99
C ASN A 350 -10.00 18.19 26.12
N PRO A 351 -10.49 17.73 27.28
CA PRO A 351 -10.81 16.32 27.53
C PRO A 351 -11.79 15.71 26.52
N ASP A 352 -12.78 16.47 26.05
CA ASP A 352 -13.79 15.97 25.12
C ASP A 352 -13.19 15.74 23.72
N GLU A 353 -12.39 16.71 23.23
CA GLU A 353 -11.67 16.57 21.95
C GLU A 353 -10.67 15.41 22.02
N LEU A 354 -9.90 15.32 23.11
CA LEU A 354 -8.93 14.24 23.31
C LEU A 354 -9.62 12.87 23.37
N SER A 355 -10.73 12.76 24.10
CA SER A 355 -11.52 11.54 24.21
C SER A 355 -12.05 11.10 22.83
N ASN A 356 -12.63 12.03 22.07
CA ASN A 356 -13.14 11.74 20.73
C ASN A 356 -12.04 11.24 19.79
N VAL A 357 -10.83 11.84 19.85
CA VAL A 357 -9.70 11.37 19.06
C VAL A 357 -9.27 9.96 19.48
N LEU A 358 -9.06 9.72 20.78
CA LEU A 358 -8.52 8.44 21.27
C LEU A 358 -9.51 7.26 21.20
N LEU A 359 -10.83 7.53 21.26
CA LEU A 359 -11.86 6.50 21.09
C LEU A 359 -12.10 6.11 19.64
N THR A 360 -11.79 6.99 18.69
CA THR A 360 -12.07 6.75 17.26
C THR A 360 -10.87 6.13 16.53
N ILE A 361 -9.66 6.26 17.07
CA ILE A 361 -8.44 5.78 16.42
C ILE A 361 -8.07 4.38 16.94
N GLU A 362 -7.97 3.41 16.02
CA GLU A 362 -7.46 2.05 16.26
C GLU A 362 -5.97 1.90 15.90
N GLU A 363 -5.38 0.73 16.16
CA GLU A 363 -4.00 0.39 15.74
C GLU A 363 -3.84 0.38 14.21
N PRO A 364 -2.65 0.73 13.67
CA PRO A 364 -1.45 1.20 14.37
C PRO A 364 -1.48 2.70 14.77
N TRP A 365 -2.58 3.40 14.48
CA TRP A 365 -2.65 4.85 14.49
C TRP A 365 -2.79 5.46 15.89
N VAL A 366 -3.34 4.71 16.84
CA VAL A 366 -3.54 5.18 18.22
C VAL A 366 -2.20 5.50 18.88
N SER A 367 -1.18 4.66 18.67
CA SER A 367 0.18 4.91 19.17
C SER A 367 0.70 6.28 18.72
N ARG A 368 0.52 6.61 17.44
CA ARG A 368 0.97 7.87 16.86
C ARG A 368 0.21 9.06 17.44
N ALA A 369 -1.12 8.95 17.56
CA ALA A 369 -1.93 9.98 18.17
C ALA A 369 -1.46 10.27 19.61
N LEU A 370 -1.15 9.22 20.38
CA LEU A 370 -0.60 9.34 21.73
C LEU A 370 0.76 10.04 21.75
N PHE A 371 1.70 9.66 20.89
CA PHE A 371 3.01 10.32 20.84
C PHE A 371 2.94 11.77 20.33
N LYS A 372 1.97 12.08 19.47
CA LYS A 372 1.75 13.43 18.94
C LYS A 372 1.05 14.35 19.93
N LEU A 373 -0.01 13.87 20.58
CA LEU A 373 -0.80 14.65 21.53
C LEU A 373 -0.16 14.69 22.92
N GLN A 374 0.68 13.69 23.24
CA GLN A 374 1.33 13.50 24.53
C GLN A 374 0.39 13.62 25.75
N PRO A 375 -0.73 12.87 25.77
CA PRO A 375 -1.65 12.87 26.91
C PRO A 375 -1.00 12.27 28.16
N THR A 376 -1.55 12.58 29.35
CA THR A 376 -1.05 11.99 30.60
C THR A 376 -1.44 10.52 30.70
N ALA A 377 -0.77 9.75 31.57
CA ALA A 377 -1.19 8.35 31.83
C ALA A 377 -2.67 8.26 32.25
N ALA A 378 -3.18 9.24 33.01
CA ALA A 378 -4.58 9.28 33.43
C ALA A 378 -5.54 9.44 32.25
N ASP A 379 -5.25 10.34 31.31
CA ASP A 379 -6.08 10.54 30.11
C ASP A 379 -6.10 9.28 29.23
N VAL A 380 -4.95 8.62 29.09
CA VAL A 380 -4.85 7.39 28.29
C VAL A 380 -5.66 6.26 28.91
N LEU A 381 -5.48 5.99 30.21
CA LEU A 381 -6.24 4.96 30.91
C LEU A 381 -7.75 5.29 30.94
N ARG A 382 -8.10 6.58 30.90
CA ARG A 382 -9.50 7.01 30.87
C ARG A 382 -10.13 6.88 29.50
N TYR A 383 -9.45 7.19 28.40
CA TYR A 383 -10.09 7.34 27.09
C TYR A 383 -9.70 6.29 26.06
N ALA A 384 -8.46 5.79 26.06
CA ALA A 384 -7.98 4.86 25.03
C ALA A 384 -8.39 3.40 25.30
N ASP A 385 -8.32 2.56 24.26
CA ASP A 385 -8.34 1.11 24.44
C ASP A 385 -7.00 0.59 24.95
N VAL A 386 -6.92 0.41 26.25
CA VAL A 386 -5.74 -0.10 26.97
C VAL A 386 -5.26 -1.48 26.54
N ASN A 387 -6.05 -2.25 25.77
CA ASN A 387 -5.60 -3.52 25.20
C ASN A 387 -4.81 -3.37 23.90
N ALA A 388 -4.84 -2.18 23.28
CA ALA A 388 -4.08 -1.89 22.08
C ALA A 388 -2.56 -1.89 22.40
N PRO A 389 -1.71 -2.67 21.68
CA PRO A 389 -0.28 -2.76 21.95
C PRO A 389 0.45 -1.42 22.01
N GLY A 390 0.05 -0.45 21.18
CA GLY A 390 0.57 0.89 21.13
C GLY A 390 0.18 1.78 22.30
N VAL A 391 -0.95 1.52 22.94
CA VAL A 391 -1.31 2.16 24.22
C VAL A 391 -0.37 1.66 25.32
N VAL A 392 -0.12 0.34 25.39
CA VAL A 392 0.81 -0.25 26.36
C VAL A 392 2.24 0.25 26.12
N ALA A 393 2.67 0.34 24.86
CA ALA A 393 3.95 0.92 24.49
C ALA A 393 4.09 2.39 24.91
N TYR A 394 3.04 3.18 24.71
CA TYR A 394 3.01 4.57 25.16
C TYR A 394 3.09 4.70 26.69
N LEU A 395 2.30 3.91 27.43
CA LEU A 395 2.30 3.92 28.90
C LEU A 395 3.68 3.58 29.49
N ARG A 396 4.48 2.72 28.84
CA ARG A 396 5.88 2.44 29.24
C ARG A 396 6.77 3.68 29.24
N THR A 397 6.48 4.66 28.38
CA THR A 397 7.27 5.90 28.27
C THR A 397 6.86 6.96 29.28
N ARG A 398 5.76 6.74 30.02
CA ARG A 398 5.25 7.73 30.98
C ARG A 398 5.99 7.65 32.31
N PRO A 399 6.18 8.78 33.01
CA PRO A 399 6.71 8.77 34.37
C PRO A 399 5.85 7.90 35.29
N ALA A 400 6.52 7.11 36.15
CA ALA A 400 5.83 6.27 37.13
C ALA A 400 4.86 7.06 38.03
N THR A 401 5.20 8.32 38.34
CA THR A 401 4.35 9.22 39.13
C THR A 401 2.99 9.48 38.48
N GLU A 402 2.93 9.64 37.16
CA GLU A 402 1.66 9.84 36.45
C GLU A 402 0.77 8.60 36.51
N THR A 403 1.37 7.40 36.49
CA THR A 403 0.62 6.15 36.65
C THR A 403 0.03 6.04 38.05
N VAL A 404 0.81 6.39 39.07
CA VAL A 404 0.35 6.42 40.47
C VAL A 404 -0.77 7.44 40.65
N ASP A 405 -0.64 8.64 40.08
CA ASP A 405 -1.69 9.66 40.09
C ASP A 405 -2.96 9.18 39.38
N ALA A 406 -2.83 8.52 38.23
CA ALA A 406 -3.97 7.99 37.48
C ALA A 406 -4.73 6.90 38.26
N LEU A 407 -4.01 5.98 38.90
CA LEU A 407 -4.62 4.90 39.67
C LEU A 407 -5.16 5.36 41.03
N ALA A 408 -4.76 6.54 41.51
CA ALA A 408 -5.36 7.17 42.67
C ALA A 408 -6.81 7.64 42.40
N ASP A 409 -7.21 7.79 41.14
CA ASP A 409 -8.61 8.07 40.75
C ASP A 409 -9.44 6.76 40.76
N PRO A 410 -10.43 6.63 41.67
CA PRO A 410 -11.25 5.42 41.77
C PRO A 410 -12.05 5.13 40.50
N VAL A 411 -12.40 6.15 39.70
CA VAL A 411 -13.14 5.97 38.44
C VAL A 411 -12.26 5.30 37.40
N ILE A 412 -10.99 5.72 37.29
CA ILE A 412 -10.02 5.08 36.39
C ILE A 412 -9.74 3.66 36.85
N ALA A 413 -9.41 3.46 38.14
CA ALA A 413 -9.11 2.15 38.69
C ALA A 413 -10.25 1.15 38.48
N ASN A 414 -11.49 1.53 38.81
CA ASN A 414 -12.66 0.67 38.59
C ASN A 414 -12.93 0.40 37.10
N ARG A 415 -12.75 1.39 36.22
CA ARG A 415 -12.88 1.16 34.77
C ARG A 415 -11.84 0.17 34.25
N MET A 416 -10.61 0.25 34.74
CA MET A 416 -9.52 -0.66 34.36
C MET A 416 -9.76 -2.08 34.87
N PHE A 417 -10.28 -2.21 36.09
CA PHE A 417 -10.65 -3.49 36.69
C PHE A 417 -11.54 -4.36 35.77
N PHE A 418 -12.54 -3.77 35.10
CA PHE A 418 -13.45 -4.50 34.22
C PHE A 418 -12.94 -4.72 32.79
N ARG A 419 -11.92 -3.96 32.36
CA ARG A 419 -11.45 -3.95 30.96
C ARG A 419 -10.14 -4.69 30.74
N ILE A 420 -9.39 -4.89 31.81
CA ILE A 420 -8.07 -5.52 31.78
C ILE A 420 -8.12 -6.73 32.70
N GLY A 421 -7.56 -7.85 32.24
CA GLY A 421 -7.19 -8.96 33.12
C GLY A 421 -6.10 -8.48 34.08
N SER A 422 -4.84 -8.85 33.86
CA SER A 422 -3.78 -8.49 34.81
C SER A 422 -3.28 -7.04 34.62
N PRO A 423 -3.29 -6.18 35.67
CA PRO A 423 -2.79 -4.80 35.63
C PRO A 423 -1.34 -4.69 35.15
N PHE A 424 -0.52 -5.68 35.49
CA PHE A 424 0.90 -5.71 35.18
C PHE A 424 1.20 -5.81 33.67
N THR A 425 0.27 -6.36 32.89
CA THR A 425 0.43 -6.51 31.43
C THR A 425 0.16 -5.22 30.68
N ARG A 426 -0.81 -4.43 31.16
CA ARG A 426 -1.30 -3.22 30.48
C ARG A 426 -0.79 -1.92 31.11
N VAL A 427 -0.30 -1.99 32.35
CA VAL A 427 0.29 -0.86 33.09
C VAL A 427 1.68 -1.28 33.59
N PRO A 428 2.70 -1.30 32.72
CA PRO A 428 3.99 -1.92 33.04
C PRO A 428 4.73 -1.25 34.20
N ALA A 429 4.47 0.04 34.47
CA ALA A 429 5.06 0.74 35.60
C ALA A 429 4.70 0.10 36.97
N LEU A 430 3.62 -0.69 37.06
CA LEU A 430 3.27 -1.44 38.28
C LEU A 430 4.18 -2.64 38.55
N MET A 431 5.04 -3.04 37.60
CA MET A 431 6.06 -4.05 37.84
C MET A 431 7.20 -3.52 38.72
N GLU A 432 7.38 -2.20 38.77
CA GLU A 432 8.37 -1.55 39.64
C GLU A 432 7.88 -1.55 41.10
N PRO A 433 8.61 -2.17 42.06
CA PRO A 433 8.16 -2.28 43.44
C PRO A 433 7.79 -0.93 44.09
N GLY A 434 8.57 0.13 43.82
CA GLY A 434 8.30 1.46 44.36
C GLY A 434 6.99 2.07 43.85
N THR A 435 6.70 1.89 42.56
CA THR A 435 5.48 2.38 41.91
C THR A 435 4.25 1.62 42.43
N LEU A 436 4.35 0.29 42.52
CA LEU A 436 3.27 -0.56 43.06
C LEU A 436 2.94 -0.18 44.50
N ALA A 437 3.97 -0.03 45.35
CA ALA A 437 3.77 0.40 46.74
C ALA A 437 3.08 1.77 46.83
N ALA A 438 3.49 2.73 46.01
CA ALA A 438 2.89 4.06 45.98
C ALA A 438 1.43 4.04 45.48
N ALA A 439 1.11 3.24 44.46
CA ALA A 439 -0.26 3.08 43.95
C ALA A 439 -1.18 2.48 45.02
N LEU A 440 -0.74 1.41 45.70
CA LEU A 440 -1.49 0.75 46.78
C LEU A 440 -1.78 1.69 47.95
N LEU A 441 -0.84 2.56 48.32
CA LEU A 441 -1.04 3.53 49.41
C LEU A 441 -2.05 4.62 49.08
N ARG A 442 -2.27 4.91 47.80
CA ARG A 442 -3.19 5.97 47.35
C ARG A 442 -4.56 5.45 47.00
N ASN A 443 -4.67 4.20 46.57
CA ASN A 443 -5.93 3.57 46.27
C ASN A 443 -5.88 2.07 46.60
N HIS A 444 -6.61 1.69 47.65
CA HIS A 444 -6.65 0.30 48.12
C HIS A 444 -7.38 -0.63 47.12
N ASP A 445 -8.24 -0.10 46.24
CA ASP A 445 -8.95 -0.91 45.22
C ASP A 445 -8.00 -1.56 44.22
N VAL A 446 -6.79 -1.00 44.05
CA VAL A 446 -5.72 -1.60 43.23
C VAL A 446 -5.33 -2.98 43.76
N LEU A 447 -5.36 -3.20 45.08
CA LEU A 447 -5.10 -4.51 45.68
C LEU A 447 -6.16 -5.52 45.27
N ALA A 448 -7.44 -5.15 45.38
CA ALA A 448 -8.55 -6.01 44.98
C ALA A 448 -8.50 -6.32 43.48
N TRP A 449 -8.12 -5.35 42.65
CA TRP A 449 -7.87 -5.58 41.22
C TRP A 449 -6.79 -6.63 40.99
N ILE A 450 -5.60 -6.44 41.57
CA ILE A 450 -4.49 -7.38 41.45
C ILE A 450 -4.89 -8.79 41.85
N LEU A 451 -5.51 -8.96 43.02
CA LEU A 451 -5.84 -10.28 43.57
C LEU A 451 -6.94 -11.01 42.80
N ARG A 452 -7.84 -10.28 42.13
CA ARG A 452 -8.93 -10.89 41.33
C ARG A 452 -8.52 -11.25 39.91
N THR A 453 -7.56 -10.53 39.34
CA THR A 453 -7.26 -10.63 37.91
C THR A 453 -5.84 -11.10 37.60
N THR A 454 -5.02 -11.27 38.63
CA THR A 454 -3.69 -11.86 38.55
C THR A 454 -3.69 -13.15 39.36
N ASP A 455 -2.93 -14.16 38.92
CA ASP A 455 -2.71 -15.36 39.71
C ASP A 455 -2.30 -14.99 41.15
N ALA A 456 -2.97 -15.59 42.13
CA ALA A 456 -2.87 -15.15 43.52
C ALA A 456 -1.48 -15.41 44.12
N ARG A 457 -0.76 -16.45 43.66
CA ARG A 457 0.60 -16.76 44.13
C ARG A 457 1.63 -15.81 43.52
N TYR A 458 1.50 -15.51 42.22
CA TYR A 458 2.31 -14.47 41.59
C TYR A 458 2.05 -13.09 42.22
N ALA A 459 0.78 -12.75 42.48
CA ALA A 459 0.41 -11.54 43.19
C ALA A 459 1.04 -11.50 44.60
N LEU A 460 1.01 -12.61 45.36
CA LEU A 460 1.67 -12.71 46.67
C LEU A 460 3.17 -12.47 46.57
N THR A 461 3.83 -13.00 45.54
CA THR A 461 5.27 -12.79 45.33
C THR A 461 5.59 -11.31 45.13
N LEU A 462 4.81 -10.61 44.29
CA LEU A 462 4.98 -9.17 44.05
C LEU A 462 4.64 -8.33 45.29
N LEU A 463 3.49 -8.60 45.92
CA LEU A 463 3.01 -7.86 47.08
C LEU A 463 3.89 -8.08 48.32
N GLY A 464 4.48 -9.26 48.45
CA GLY A 464 5.40 -9.63 49.53
C GLY A 464 6.84 -9.24 49.28
N HIS A 465 7.15 -8.53 48.19
CA HIS A 465 8.45 -7.90 47.98
C HIS A 465 8.72 -6.91 49.13
N ALA A 466 9.97 -6.83 49.62
CA ALA A 466 10.31 -6.06 50.82
C ALA A 466 9.87 -4.58 50.74
N SER A 467 9.96 -3.98 49.56
CA SER A 467 9.54 -2.59 49.30
C SER A 467 8.03 -2.39 49.17
N VAL A 468 7.24 -3.46 49.00
CA VAL A 468 5.79 -3.41 48.73
C VAL A 468 4.97 -3.88 49.92
N ALA A 469 5.48 -4.86 50.69
CA ALA A 469 4.76 -5.55 51.75
C ALA A 469 4.07 -4.61 52.76
N ALA A 470 4.73 -3.51 53.12
CA ALA A 470 4.17 -2.51 54.04
C ALA A 470 2.99 -1.72 53.46
N ALA A 471 3.02 -1.43 52.15
CA ALA A 471 1.91 -0.79 51.45
C ALA A 471 0.76 -1.77 51.24
N ALA A 472 1.07 -3.00 50.82
CA ALA A 472 0.10 -4.07 50.66
C ALA A 472 -0.64 -4.34 51.98
N GLY A 473 0.08 -4.54 53.08
CA GLY A 473 -0.53 -4.83 54.40
C GLY A 473 -1.47 -3.73 54.88
N LYS A 474 -1.20 -2.45 54.56
CA LYS A 474 -2.11 -1.33 54.86
C LYS A 474 -3.37 -1.33 53.99
N ALA A 475 -3.26 -1.82 52.75
CA ALA A 475 -4.37 -1.90 51.81
C ALA A 475 -5.23 -3.17 51.97
N PHE A 476 -4.75 -4.18 52.71
CA PHE A 476 -5.45 -5.46 52.91
C PHE A 476 -6.78 -5.28 53.64
N THR A 477 -7.85 -5.72 52.99
CA THR A 477 -9.19 -5.83 53.58
C THR A 477 -9.56 -7.30 53.84
N ARG A 478 -10.68 -7.54 54.50
CA ARG A 478 -11.20 -8.90 54.69
C ARG A 478 -11.46 -9.59 53.35
N GLU A 479 -12.08 -8.87 52.42
CA GLU A 479 -12.39 -9.37 51.07
C GLU A 479 -11.12 -9.69 50.28
N ALA A 480 -10.05 -8.91 50.45
CA ALA A 480 -8.76 -9.21 49.82
C ALA A 480 -8.13 -10.51 50.34
N LEU A 481 -8.29 -10.81 51.64
CA LEU A 481 -7.80 -12.06 52.24
C LEU A 481 -8.56 -13.29 51.73
N ASP A 482 -9.86 -13.15 51.50
CA ASP A 482 -10.72 -14.24 51.00
C ASP A 482 -10.39 -14.62 49.53
N LEU A 483 -9.67 -13.75 48.80
CA LEU A 483 -9.18 -14.02 47.44
C LEU A 483 -7.83 -14.76 47.42
N LEU A 484 -7.16 -14.91 48.57
CA LEU A 484 -5.89 -15.63 48.67
C LEU A 484 -6.12 -17.14 48.89
N PRO A 485 -5.25 -18.01 48.32
CA PRO A 485 -5.27 -19.45 48.56
C PRO A 485 -5.16 -19.79 50.06
N SER A 486 -5.56 -21.00 50.42
CA SER A 486 -5.39 -21.46 51.80
C SER A 486 -3.89 -21.55 52.12
N THR A 487 -3.51 -21.26 53.37
CA THR A 487 -2.10 -21.31 53.79
C THR A 487 -1.50 -22.71 53.72
N ILE A 488 -2.34 -23.76 53.69
CA ILE A 488 -1.91 -25.14 53.48
C ILE A 488 -1.37 -25.33 52.05
N GLU A 489 -1.91 -24.58 51.09
CA GLU A 489 -1.56 -24.68 49.67
C GLU A 489 -0.37 -23.80 49.27
N LEU A 490 0.07 -22.88 50.14
CA LEU A 490 1.16 -21.96 49.85
C LEU A 490 2.54 -22.62 49.99
N SER A 491 3.45 -22.32 49.06
CA SER A 491 4.87 -22.70 49.15
C SER A 491 5.57 -21.97 50.31
N PRO A 492 6.75 -22.45 50.78
CA PRO A 492 7.50 -21.74 51.84
C PRO A 492 7.84 -20.28 51.49
N ALA A 493 8.12 -20.00 50.21
CA ALA A 493 8.41 -18.65 49.75
C ALA A 493 7.17 -17.74 49.76
N GLU A 494 6.01 -18.28 49.37
CA GLU A 494 4.72 -17.58 49.41
C GLU A 494 4.23 -17.35 50.83
N LYS A 495 4.42 -18.32 51.73
CA LYS A 495 4.18 -18.15 53.17
C LYS A 495 5.02 -17.01 53.74
N ALA A 496 6.32 -17.02 53.47
CA ALA A 496 7.21 -15.94 53.88
C ALA A 496 6.82 -14.58 53.27
N ALA A 497 6.28 -14.56 52.04
CA ALA A 497 5.75 -13.35 51.42
C ALA A 497 4.48 -12.85 52.14
N LEU A 498 3.54 -13.74 52.43
CA LEU A 498 2.31 -13.44 53.16
C LEU A 498 2.60 -13.00 54.61
N GLU A 499 3.55 -13.63 55.30
CA GLU A 499 4.04 -13.22 56.62
C GLU A 499 4.63 -11.80 56.60
N ARG A 500 5.42 -11.46 55.57
CA ARG A 500 5.95 -10.09 55.40
C ARG A 500 4.84 -9.06 55.24
N ILE A 501 3.78 -9.39 54.50
CA ILE A 501 2.59 -8.52 54.36
C ILE A 501 1.85 -8.41 55.70
N ALA A 502 1.64 -9.55 56.37
CA ALA A 502 0.88 -9.68 57.62
C ALA A 502 1.44 -8.81 58.74
N LYS A 503 2.77 -8.67 58.84
CA LYS A 503 3.47 -7.78 59.79
C LYS A 503 3.07 -6.30 59.70
N HIS A 504 2.43 -5.89 58.61
CA HIS A 504 2.03 -4.51 58.34
C HIS A 504 0.52 -4.31 58.27
N VAL A 505 -0.28 -5.35 58.51
CA VAL A 505 -1.74 -5.28 58.55
C VAL A 505 -2.19 -4.53 59.79
N LYS A 506 -3.00 -3.48 59.59
CA LYS A 506 -3.53 -2.64 60.68
C LYS A 506 -4.94 -3.01 61.12
N SER A 507 -5.67 -3.77 60.31
CA SER A 507 -7.04 -4.18 60.62
C SER A 507 -7.00 -5.35 61.59
N THR A 508 -7.57 -5.16 62.79
CA THR A 508 -7.65 -6.20 63.83
C THR A 508 -8.34 -7.46 63.30
N ILE A 509 -9.42 -7.29 62.52
CA ILE A 509 -10.19 -8.39 61.92
C ILE A 509 -9.35 -9.19 60.89
N VAL A 510 -8.53 -8.50 60.09
CA VAL A 510 -7.68 -9.15 59.09
C VAL A 510 -6.49 -9.83 59.76
N ALA A 511 -5.92 -9.22 60.81
CA ALA A 511 -4.85 -9.82 61.60
C ALA A 511 -5.31 -11.09 62.33
N GLU A 512 -6.51 -11.07 62.91
CA GLU A 512 -7.12 -12.25 63.56
C GLU A 512 -7.35 -13.38 62.55
N ARG A 513 -7.88 -13.08 61.35
CA ARG A 513 -8.01 -14.05 60.26
C ARG A 513 -6.67 -14.61 59.77
N LEU A 514 -5.61 -13.81 59.77
CA LEU A 514 -4.26 -14.26 59.44
C LEU A 514 -3.68 -15.17 60.53
N ARG A 515 -4.00 -14.94 61.81
CA ARG A 515 -3.69 -15.87 62.92
C ARG A 515 -4.47 -17.17 62.81
N GLU A 516 -5.78 -17.12 62.53
CA GLU A 516 -6.60 -18.31 62.27
C GLU A 516 -6.04 -19.16 61.12
N ARG A 517 -5.43 -18.52 60.11
CA ARG A 517 -4.75 -19.19 58.99
C ARG A 517 -3.31 -19.64 59.31
N GLY A 518 -2.80 -19.41 60.51
CA GLY A 518 -1.45 -19.79 60.95
C GLY A 518 -0.32 -18.97 60.32
N VAL A 519 -0.58 -17.73 59.91
CA VAL A 519 0.42 -16.82 59.30
C VAL A 519 1.10 -15.93 60.34
N LEU A 520 0.38 -15.55 61.39
CA LEU A 520 0.89 -14.75 62.50
C LEU A 520 0.95 -15.63 63.75
N GLU A 521 2.03 -15.53 64.51
CA GLU A 521 2.12 -16.14 65.84
C GLU A 521 1.24 -15.37 66.83
N ASP A 522 0.65 -16.09 67.78
CA ASP A 522 -0.15 -15.49 68.85
C ASP A 522 0.78 -14.71 69.79
N GLU A 523 0.61 -13.37 69.85
CA GLU A 523 0.97 -12.60 71.02
C GLU A 523 -0.31 -12.33 71.83
N ASP A 524 -0.25 -12.66 73.13
CA ASP A 524 -1.33 -12.76 74.11
C ASP A 524 -2.45 -11.71 73.98
N VAL A 525 -3.62 -12.13 73.50
CA VAL A 525 -4.91 -11.49 73.80
C VAL A 525 -5.96 -12.59 73.96
N GLU A 526 -6.63 -12.57 75.12
CA GLU A 526 -7.61 -13.55 75.58
C GLU A 526 -8.79 -13.76 74.60
N GLU A 527 -9.16 -15.04 74.47
CA GLU A 527 -10.34 -15.53 73.76
C GLU A 527 -11.63 -14.83 74.20
N ASP A 528 -12.45 -14.43 73.22
CA ASP A 528 -13.89 -14.44 73.42
C ASP A 528 -14.56 -15.07 72.19
N THR A 529 -15.35 -16.10 72.48
CA THR A 529 -16.01 -16.99 71.51
C THR A 529 -17.37 -16.40 71.13
N GLU A 530 -17.67 -16.29 69.83
CA GLU A 530 -19.06 -16.32 69.36
C GLU A 530 -19.20 -16.78 67.90
N ALA A 531 -20.28 -17.51 67.64
CA ALA A 531 -20.45 -18.46 66.54
C ALA A 531 -21.17 -17.92 65.29
N ALA A 532 -20.78 -18.48 64.12
CA ALA A 532 -21.59 -18.86 62.92
C ALA A 532 -22.38 -17.77 62.14
N PRO A 533 -22.61 -17.88 60.80
CA PRO A 533 -22.82 -19.14 60.07
C PRO A 533 -22.01 -19.34 58.78
N SER A 534 -21.80 -20.62 58.50
CA SER A 534 -21.44 -21.18 57.21
C SER A 534 -22.61 -21.04 56.22
N THR A 535 -22.44 -20.16 55.23
CA THR A 535 -23.08 -20.33 53.92
C THR A 535 -22.26 -19.58 52.89
N VAL A 536 -21.34 -20.27 52.22
CA VAL A 536 -20.90 -19.88 50.88
C VAL A 536 -21.22 -21.06 49.97
N LYS A 537 -22.19 -20.84 49.07
CA LYS A 537 -22.46 -21.71 47.93
C LYS A 537 -21.19 -21.84 47.11
N ALA A 538 -20.87 -23.08 46.72
CA ALA A 538 -19.83 -23.39 45.75
C ALA A 538 -20.00 -22.57 44.45
N PRO A 539 -18.94 -21.92 43.93
CA PRO A 539 -18.83 -21.54 42.52
C PRO A 539 -18.13 -22.68 41.76
N THR A 540 -18.83 -23.38 40.85
CA THR A 540 -18.76 -23.23 39.37
C THR A 540 -17.41 -23.63 38.74
N ASP A 541 -17.47 -24.27 37.56
CA ASP A 541 -16.38 -24.86 36.74
C ASP A 541 -15.09 -24.02 36.59
N GLU A 542 -15.12 -22.73 36.89
CA GLU A 542 -13.99 -21.80 36.85
C GLU A 542 -12.90 -22.09 37.92
N ASN A 543 -13.29 -22.50 39.13
CA ASN A 543 -12.32 -22.79 40.20
C ASN A 543 -11.48 -24.04 39.91
N GLN A 544 -12.09 -25.09 39.32
CA GLN A 544 -11.37 -26.29 38.90
C GLN A 544 -10.37 -26.00 37.76
N LEU A 545 -10.71 -25.08 36.87
CA LEU A 545 -9.81 -24.63 35.79
C LEU A 545 -8.60 -23.88 36.36
N VAL A 546 -8.79 -23.02 37.36
CA VAL A 546 -7.71 -22.29 38.05
C VAL A 546 -6.79 -23.25 38.79
N GLU A 547 -7.34 -24.19 39.57
CA GLU A 547 -6.55 -25.22 40.29
C GLU A 547 -5.76 -26.12 39.32
N SER A 548 -6.38 -26.54 38.21
CA SER A 548 -5.72 -27.36 37.18
C SER A 548 -4.58 -26.62 36.48
N ARG A 549 -4.78 -25.33 36.16
CA ARG A 549 -3.72 -24.47 35.59
C ARG A 549 -2.58 -24.28 36.58
N GLN A 550 -2.89 -24.06 37.86
CA GLN A 550 -1.86 -23.86 38.88
C GLN A 550 -1.05 -25.12 39.14
N HIS A 551 -1.70 -26.29 39.21
CA HIS A 551 -1.00 -27.57 39.33
C HIS A 551 0.00 -27.76 38.19
N LEU A 552 -0.37 -27.37 36.97
CA LEU A 552 0.50 -27.44 35.81
C LEU A 552 1.64 -26.41 35.87
N ILE A 553 1.40 -25.19 36.36
CA ILE A 553 2.46 -24.18 36.60
C ILE A 553 3.47 -24.71 37.63
N ASP A 554 3.00 -25.20 38.77
CA ASP A 554 3.86 -25.71 39.86
C ASP A 554 4.70 -26.90 39.39
N LEU A 555 4.09 -27.82 38.63
CA LEU A 555 4.78 -28.97 38.04
C LEU A 555 5.86 -28.50 37.05
N VAL A 556 5.54 -27.53 36.19
CA VAL A 556 6.48 -27.00 35.19
C VAL A 556 7.65 -26.25 35.86
N LEU A 557 7.39 -25.48 36.92
CA LEU A 557 8.44 -24.72 37.61
C LEU A 557 9.47 -25.59 38.34
N GLN A 558 9.18 -26.88 38.53
CA GLN A 558 10.14 -27.88 39.03
C GLN A 558 11.24 -28.22 38.00
N HIS A 559 11.05 -27.90 36.72
CA HIS A 559 12.01 -28.20 35.65
C HIS A 559 13.24 -27.27 35.59
N GLY A 560 13.61 -26.64 36.71
CA GLY A 560 14.85 -25.87 36.84
C GLY A 560 14.73 -24.42 36.36
N ASP A 561 15.57 -24.04 35.40
CA ASP A 561 15.66 -22.67 34.87
C ASP A 561 14.51 -22.35 33.88
N LEU A 562 14.53 -21.14 33.32
CA LEU A 562 13.50 -20.67 32.39
C LEU A 562 13.40 -21.59 31.15
N GLU A 563 14.52 -22.09 30.64
CA GLU A 563 14.56 -22.98 29.48
C GLU A 563 13.86 -24.30 29.78
N GLY A 564 14.23 -24.97 30.88
CA GLY A 564 13.62 -26.25 31.26
C GLY A 564 12.12 -26.13 31.52
N ALA A 565 11.69 -25.07 32.21
CA ALA A 565 10.28 -24.79 32.46
C ALA A 565 9.50 -24.49 31.17
N LEU A 566 10.04 -23.64 30.29
CA LEU A 566 9.40 -23.37 28.99
C LEU A 566 9.37 -24.61 28.09
N GLY A 567 10.41 -25.44 28.13
CA GLY A 567 10.48 -26.71 27.41
C GLY A 567 9.35 -27.66 27.80
N ALA A 568 9.04 -27.75 29.10
CA ALA A 568 7.96 -28.58 29.61
C ALA A 568 6.57 -28.06 29.21
N VAL A 569 6.29 -26.76 29.38
CA VAL A 569 4.96 -26.21 29.05
C VAL A 569 4.70 -26.13 27.54
N LEU A 570 5.73 -25.87 26.73
CA LEU A 570 5.62 -25.75 25.26
C LEU A 570 5.76 -27.10 24.52
N ALA A 571 5.79 -28.22 25.23
CA ALA A 571 5.80 -29.56 24.64
C ALA A 571 4.40 -30.01 24.17
N GLY A 572 3.33 -29.49 24.77
CA GLY A 572 1.92 -29.81 24.46
C GLY A 572 1.18 -28.72 23.70
N ASP A 573 -0.14 -28.59 23.93
CA ASP A 573 -0.95 -27.43 23.54
C ASP A 573 -0.90 -26.39 24.67
N PRO A 574 -0.03 -25.37 24.57
CA PRO A 574 0.29 -24.54 25.71
C PRO A 574 -0.83 -23.52 25.97
N ASP A 575 -1.40 -23.56 27.18
CA ASP A 575 -2.29 -22.49 27.64
C ASP A 575 -1.48 -21.17 27.77
N PRO A 576 -1.81 -20.11 27.02
CA PRO A 576 -1.07 -18.85 27.07
C PRO A 576 -0.95 -18.25 28.47
N PHE A 577 -1.93 -18.50 29.34
CA PHE A 577 -1.90 -18.04 30.73
C PHE A 577 -0.77 -18.73 31.52
N VAL A 578 -0.67 -20.05 31.41
CA VAL A 578 0.38 -20.85 32.07
C VAL A 578 1.75 -20.43 31.54
N VAL A 579 1.90 -20.25 30.23
CA VAL A 579 3.15 -19.82 29.61
C VAL A 579 3.60 -18.45 30.16
N LEU A 580 2.69 -17.47 30.22
CA LEU A 580 2.98 -16.15 30.78
C LEU A 580 3.38 -16.22 32.26
N ALA A 581 2.70 -17.06 33.05
CA ALA A 581 3.03 -17.26 34.46
C ALA A 581 4.45 -17.82 34.63
N VAL A 582 4.83 -18.82 33.81
CA VAL A 582 6.19 -19.38 33.80
C VAL A 582 7.23 -18.32 33.41
N CYS A 583 6.98 -17.55 32.34
CA CYS A 583 7.87 -16.46 31.92
C CYS A 583 8.12 -15.45 33.03
N ARG A 584 7.08 -15.10 33.79
CA ARG A 584 7.15 -14.13 34.90
C ARG A 584 7.84 -14.70 36.12
N ALA A 585 7.56 -15.94 36.49
CA ALA A 585 8.16 -16.60 37.64
C ALA A 585 9.67 -16.85 37.46
N ARG A 586 10.14 -16.97 36.22
CA ARG A 586 11.56 -17.21 35.87
C ARG A 586 12.17 -16.06 35.07
N SER A 587 11.69 -14.84 35.26
CA SER A 587 12.08 -13.67 34.47
C SER A 587 13.57 -13.33 34.62
N GLU A 588 14.18 -13.64 35.75
CA GLU A 588 15.63 -13.49 35.99
C GLU A 588 16.52 -14.22 34.98
N GLY A 589 16.07 -15.36 34.44
CA GLY A 589 16.78 -16.15 33.43
C GLY A 589 16.58 -15.66 32.00
N ALA A 590 15.72 -14.66 31.77
CA ALA A 590 15.31 -14.26 30.43
C ALA A 590 16.47 -13.72 29.58
N LEU A 591 17.40 -12.98 30.17
CA LEU A 591 18.56 -12.47 29.42
C LEU A 591 19.40 -13.63 28.85
N ALA A 592 19.76 -14.60 29.71
CA ALA A 592 20.51 -15.79 29.30
C ALA A 592 19.75 -16.58 28.23
N PHE A 593 18.45 -16.77 28.43
CA PHE A 593 17.57 -17.49 27.52
C PHE A 593 17.56 -16.92 26.09
N PHE A 594 17.46 -15.58 25.94
CA PHE A 594 17.46 -14.96 24.61
C PHE A 594 18.86 -14.84 23.98
N THR A 595 19.93 -14.93 24.78
CA THR A 595 21.31 -14.91 24.27
C THR A 595 21.85 -16.29 23.88
N ASP A 596 21.22 -17.37 24.33
CA ASP A 596 21.62 -18.74 23.96
C ASP A 596 21.02 -19.14 22.60
N GLU A 597 21.88 -19.44 21.63
CA GLU A 597 21.46 -19.83 20.28
C GLU A 597 20.68 -21.16 20.26
N ASN A 598 20.90 -22.05 21.25
CA ASN A 598 20.19 -23.32 21.37
C ASN A 598 18.69 -23.12 21.63
N ASN A 599 18.31 -21.97 22.20
CA ASN A 599 16.93 -21.63 22.56
C ASN A 599 16.08 -21.15 21.38
N THR A 600 16.63 -21.04 20.17
CA THR A 600 15.93 -20.55 18.97
C THR A 600 14.57 -21.23 18.72
N ARG A 601 14.49 -22.57 18.85
CA ARG A 601 13.23 -23.31 18.64
C ARG A 601 12.21 -23.02 19.74
N LEU A 602 12.68 -22.86 20.97
CA LEU A 602 11.83 -22.60 22.12
C LEU A 602 11.27 -21.18 22.09
N ILE A 603 12.09 -20.20 21.70
CA ILE A 603 11.65 -18.81 21.47
C ILE A 603 10.57 -18.75 20.39
N GLU A 604 10.73 -19.50 19.28
CA GLU A 604 9.72 -19.54 18.22
C GLU A 604 8.40 -20.18 18.68
N LYS A 605 8.45 -21.21 19.51
CA LYS A 605 7.25 -21.78 20.15
C LYS A 605 6.60 -20.78 21.10
N LEU A 606 7.41 -20.09 21.91
CA LEU A 606 6.95 -19.07 22.84
C LEU A 606 6.24 -17.92 22.11
N ARG A 607 6.82 -17.41 21.01
CA ARG A 607 6.20 -16.42 20.11
C ARG A 607 4.85 -16.88 19.58
N LYS A 608 4.71 -18.15 19.19
CA LYS A 608 3.43 -18.68 18.67
C LYS A 608 2.38 -18.84 19.77
N ALA A 609 2.80 -19.19 20.98
CA ALA A 609 1.91 -19.36 22.13
C ALA A 609 1.41 -18.01 22.66
N LEU A 610 2.22 -16.95 22.57
CA LEU A 610 1.91 -15.64 23.13
C LEU A 610 1.61 -14.60 22.04
N LYS A 611 0.46 -13.94 22.15
CA LYS A 611 0.11 -12.77 21.30
C LYS A 611 0.61 -11.44 21.87
N GLU A 612 1.36 -11.48 22.96
CA GLU A 612 1.89 -10.30 23.66
C GLU A 612 3.31 -9.96 23.17
N SER A 613 3.70 -8.69 23.32
CA SER A 613 5.07 -8.26 22.99
C SER A 613 6.10 -8.94 23.89
N PRO A 614 7.28 -9.34 23.36
CA PRO A 614 8.36 -9.87 24.20
C PRO A 614 8.79 -8.87 25.29
N ILE A 615 8.68 -7.56 25.05
CA ILE A 615 9.00 -6.53 26.06
C ILE A 615 7.93 -6.51 27.16
N SER A 616 6.67 -6.78 26.84
CA SER A 616 5.61 -6.92 27.85
C SER A 616 5.76 -8.21 28.67
N VAL A 617 6.30 -9.27 28.07
CA VAL A 617 6.54 -10.55 28.74
C VAL A 617 7.79 -10.49 29.63
N PHE A 618 8.88 -9.88 29.14
CA PHE A 618 10.15 -9.73 29.86
C PHE A 618 10.64 -8.27 29.83
N PRO A 619 10.04 -7.38 30.65
CA PRO A 619 10.35 -5.94 30.63
C PRO A 619 11.79 -5.60 31.01
N GLN A 620 12.46 -6.47 31.76
CA GLN A 620 13.85 -6.32 32.19
C GLN A 620 14.89 -6.63 31.11
N VAL A 621 14.48 -7.27 29.99
CA VAL A 621 15.40 -7.61 28.90
C VAL A 621 15.45 -6.44 27.91
N PRO A 622 16.64 -5.85 27.66
CA PRO A 622 16.77 -4.75 26.73
C PRO A 622 16.37 -5.12 25.29
N TYR A 623 15.79 -4.17 24.55
CA TYR A 623 15.27 -4.41 23.20
C TYR A 623 16.30 -5.03 22.25
N TYR A 624 17.57 -4.63 22.36
CA TYR A 624 18.63 -5.09 21.47
C TYR A 624 18.90 -6.59 21.61
N VAL A 625 18.62 -7.18 22.78
CA VAL A 625 18.78 -8.63 23.03
C VAL A 625 17.84 -9.43 22.14
N TYR A 626 16.57 -9.04 22.04
CA TYR A 626 15.62 -9.70 21.14
C TYR A 626 16.06 -9.59 19.69
N LEU A 627 16.75 -8.51 19.33
CA LEU A 627 17.20 -8.30 17.97
C LEU A 627 18.37 -9.22 17.54
N HIS A 628 19.07 -9.83 18.49
CA HIS A 628 20.18 -10.73 18.16
C HIS A 628 19.71 -12.08 17.61
N SER A 629 18.60 -12.64 18.10
CA SER A 629 18.05 -13.91 17.60
C SER A 629 16.99 -13.69 16.52
N ALA A 630 16.94 -14.56 15.51
CA ALA A 630 15.91 -14.49 14.46
C ALA A 630 14.46 -14.60 14.97
N PRO A 631 14.10 -15.55 15.86
CA PRO A 631 12.75 -15.62 16.39
C PRO A 631 12.43 -14.47 17.35
N GLY A 632 13.40 -13.99 18.14
CA GLY A 632 13.24 -12.80 18.98
C GLY A 632 12.94 -11.54 18.16
N ARG A 633 13.71 -11.31 17.08
CA ARG A 633 13.44 -10.21 16.12
C ARG A 633 12.05 -10.29 15.56
N ARG A 634 11.67 -11.47 15.06
CA ARG A 634 10.37 -11.69 14.45
C ARG A 634 9.25 -11.40 15.43
N TRP A 635 9.37 -11.90 16.67
CA TRP A 635 8.41 -11.64 17.72
C TRP A 635 8.27 -10.13 17.99
N LEU A 636 9.40 -9.43 18.13
CA LEU A 636 9.41 -7.98 18.36
C LEU A 636 8.76 -7.21 17.19
N PHE A 637 9.14 -7.50 15.95
CA PHE A 637 8.62 -6.84 14.76
C PHE A 637 7.13 -7.09 14.49
N GLU A 638 6.60 -8.25 14.90
CA GLU A 638 5.19 -8.60 14.73
C GLU A 638 4.27 -7.98 15.80
N THR A 639 4.79 -7.65 16.98
CA THR A 639 3.97 -7.29 18.15
C THR A 639 4.16 -5.85 18.62
N GLU A 640 5.33 -5.25 18.41
CA GLU A 640 5.55 -3.85 18.78
C GLU A 640 5.14 -2.89 17.66
N PRO A 641 4.55 -1.74 17.99
CA PRO A 641 4.19 -0.74 16.99
C PRO A 641 5.39 -0.28 16.19
N ALA A 642 5.32 -0.46 14.87
CA ALA A 642 6.43 -0.18 13.97
C ALA A 642 7.02 1.25 14.09
N PRO A 643 6.23 2.33 14.24
CA PRO A 643 6.77 3.68 14.42
C PRO A 643 7.60 3.85 15.69
N ILE A 644 7.23 3.17 16.79
CA ILE A 644 7.95 3.24 18.06
C ILE A 644 9.29 2.53 17.92
N LEU A 645 9.28 1.31 17.39
CA LEU A 645 10.52 0.58 17.10
C LEU A 645 11.45 1.37 16.19
N LEU A 646 10.91 2.05 15.17
CA LEU A 646 11.71 2.90 14.29
C LEU A 646 12.45 4.00 15.09
N GLN A 647 11.77 4.66 16.03
CA GLN A 647 12.36 5.73 16.83
C GLN A 647 13.41 5.20 17.82
N GLU A 648 13.12 4.10 18.51
CA GLU A 648 14.03 3.50 19.49
C GLU A 648 15.31 2.98 18.80
N LEU A 649 15.17 2.30 17.65
CA LEU A 649 16.28 1.69 16.92
C LEU A 649 17.09 2.68 16.08
N THR A 650 16.68 3.94 16.03
CA THR A 650 17.42 5.04 15.37
C THR A 650 17.85 6.13 16.35
N ALA A 651 17.73 5.89 17.67
CA ALA A 651 18.31 6.77 18.67
C ALA A 651 19.85 6.86 18.50
N PRO A 652 20.51 7.97 18.89
CA PRO A 652 21.93 8.19 18.64
C PRO A 652 22.86 7.06 19.10
N ASP A 653 22.52 6.39 20.21
CA ASP A 653 23.31 5.30 20.79
C ASP A 653 22.82 3.89 20.40
N ALA A 654 21.76 3.81 19.59
CA ALA A 654 21.17 2.54 19.20
C ALA A 654 22.03 1.84 18.11
N PRO A 655 22.26 0.52 18.22
CA PRO A 655 23.01 -0.24 17.22
C PRO A 655 22.15 -0.47 15.97
N ILE A 656 22.03 0.53 15.09
CA ILE A 656 21.19 0.49 13.88
C ILE A 656 21.43 -0.74 12.98
N SER A 657 22.63 -1.34 13.05
CA SER A 657 22.96 -2.57 12.34
C SER A 657 22.08 -3.77 12.72
N LEU A 658 21.49 -3.78 13.93
CA LEU A 658 20.52 -4.79 14.36
C LEU A 658 19.20 -4.70 13.59
N LEU A 659 18.87 -3.51 13.07
CA LEU A 659 17.71 -3.27 12.22
C LEU A 659 18.05 -3.47 10.73
N THR A 660 19.20 -2.97 10.27
CA THR A 660 19.52 -2.98 8.83
C THR A 660 19.97 -4.33 8.32
N ARG A 661 20.68 -5.15 9.12
CA ARG A 661 21.11 -6.49 8.69
C ARG A 661 19.92 -7.42 8.34
N PRO A 662 18.84 -7.49 9.14
CA PRO A 662 17.63 -8.23 8.76
C PRO A 662 16.97 -7.71 7.48
N LEU A 663 16.90 -6.38 7.30
CA LEU A 663 16.35 -5.78 6.09
C LEU A 663 17.17 -6.16 4.85
N ASP A 664 18.49 -6.11 4.95
CA ASP A 664 19.40 -6.50 3.89
C ASP A 664 19.32 -7.99 3.54
N LYS A 665 18.92 -8.83 4.49
CA LYS A 665 18.70 -10.26 4.29
C LYS A 665 17.27 -10.61 3.88
N LEU A 666 16.39 -9.61 3.73
CA LEU A 666 14.97 -9.81 3.44
C LEU A 666 14.27 -10.72 4.46
N ASP A 667 14.67 -10.60 5.73
CA ASP A 667 14.03 -11.29 6.84
C ASP A 667 12.52 -10.99 6.81
N TYR A 668 11.70 -12.04 6.91
CA TYR A 668 10.25 -11.93 6.81
C TYR A 668 9.67 -10.97 7.86
N GLY A 669 10.18 -11.03 9.10
CA GLY A 669 9.74 -10.17 10.20
C GLY A 669 10.10 -8.71 9.93
N ALA A 670 11.33 -8.45 9.49
CA ALA A 670 11.76 -7.10 9.14
C ALA A 670 10.96 -6.53 7.96
N SER A 671 10.66 -7.34 6.94
CA SER A 671 9.85 -6.95 5.79
C SER A 671 8.39 -6.67 6.18
N ALA A 672 7.82 -7.46 7.09
CA ALA A 672 6.48 -7.22 7.63
C ALA A 672 6.44 -5.93 8.44
N TRP A 673 7.46 -5.68 9.25
CA TRP A 673 7.61 -4.42 9.99
C TRP A 673 7.71 -3.21 9.07
N VAL A 674 8.50 -3.26 7.99
CA VAL A 674 8.56 -2.16 7.01
C VAL A 674 7.19 -1.88 6.38
N ARG A 675 6.40 -2.92 6.07
CA ARG A 675 5.03 -2.75 5.55
C ARG A 675 4.06 -2.18 6.58
N ALA A 676 4.33 -2.40 7.87
CA ALA A 676 3.57 -1.80 8.96
C ALA A 676 4.01 -0.35 9.25
N LEU A 677 5.11 0.12 8.64
CA LEU A 677 5.50 1.52 8.77
C LEU A 677 4.51 2.43 8.03
N PRO A 678 4.20 3.58 8.63
CA PRO A 678 3.50 4.68 7.95
C PRO A 678 4.32 5.17 6.75
N THR A 679 3.65 5.66 5.71
CA THR A 679 4.35 6.06 4.48
C THR A 679 4.08 7.50 4.05
N GLY A 680 5.04 8.12 3.36
CA GLY A 680 4.89 9.46 2.80
C GLY A 680 4.63 10.53 3.87
N THR A 681 3.60 11.35 3.66
CA THR A 681 3.19 12.38 4.63
C THR A 681 2.58 11.83 5.91
N GLN A 682 2.30 10.53 5.99
CA GLN A 682 1.92 9.93 7.25
C GLN A 682 3.10 9.98 8.23
N LEU A 683 4.35 10.02 7.76
CA LEU A 683 5.52 10.14 8.62
C LEU A 683 5.61 11.54 9.24
N SER A 684 5.77 11.58 10.57
CA SER A 684 6.17 12.79 11.28
C SER A 684 7.59 13.22 10.91
N ALA A 685 7.95 14.48 11.16
CA ALA A 685 9.31 14.96 10.88
C ALA A 685 10.41 14.13 11.57
N ARG A 686 10.13 13.59 12.77
CA ARG A 686 11.06 12.69 13.48
C ARG A 686 11.18 11.35 12.77
N GLU A 687 10.04 10.74 12.40
CA GLU A 687 10.02 9.46 11.68
C GLU A 687 10.69 9.58 10.31
N GLN A 688 10.48 10.67 9.57
CA GLN A 688 11.18 10.92 8.29
C GLN A 688 12.70 10.89 8.45
N ARG A 689 13.23 11.52 9.51
CA ARG A 689 14.66 11.46 9.84
C ARG A 689 15.11 10.04 10.17
N SER A 690 14.34 9.31 10.98
CA SER A 690 14.64 7.92 11.31
C SER A 690 14.64 7.01 10.07
N VAL A 691 13.65 7.14 9.18
CA VAL A 691 13.59 6.43 7.90
C VAL A 691 14.83 6.76 7.06
N ARG A 692 15.24 8.03 7.00
CA ARG A 692 16.48 8.44 6.32
C ARG A 692 17.71 7.76 6.93
N THR A 693 17.85 7.73 8.25
CA THR A 693 18.96 7.05 8.94
C THR A 693 19.01 5.56 8.58
N VAL A 694 17.87 4.88 8.53
CA VAL A 694 17.79 3.47 8.10
C VAL A 694 18.16 3.33 6.63
N PHE A 695 17.62 4.17 5.75
CA PHE A 695 17.94 4.18 4.31
C PHE A 695 19.44 4.36 4.05
N ASP A 696 20.09 5.28 4.77
CA ASP A 696 21.53 5.51 4.66
C ASP A 696 22.35 4.30 5.16
N ALA A 697 21.84 3.55 6.14
CA ALA A 697 22.55 2.45 6.78
C ALA A 697 22.33 1.04 6.15
N VAL A 698 21.26 0.82 5.38
CA VAL A 698 21.06 -0.47 4.64
C VAL A 698 22.08 -0.65 3.52
N LYS A 699 22.42 -1.87 3.15
CA LYS A 699 23.45 -2.17 2.13
C LYS A 699 22.89 -2.65 0.80
N THR A 700 21.66 -3.18 0.79
CA THR A 700 21.04 -3.75 -0.40
C THR A 700 20.10 -2.78 -1.08
N ASP A 701 19.99 -2.92 -2.41
CA ASP A 701 19.10 -2.09 -3.21
C ASP A 701 17.63 -2.33 -2.84
N GLN A 702 17.25 -3.57 -2.55
CA GLN A 702 15.88 -3.91 -2.18
C GLN A 702 15.46 -3.27 -0.83
N ALA A 703 16.33 -3.30 0.18
CA ALA A 703 16.05 -2.62 1.45
C ALA A 703 15.99 -1.09 1.24
N ALA A 704 16.85 -0.53 0.40
CA ALA A 704 16.82 0.89 0.05
C ALA A 704 15.50 1.28 -0.66
N ARG A 705 15.03 0.46 -1.61
CA ARG A 705 13.71 0.65 -2.27
C ARG A 705 12.56 0.61 -1.27
N ALA A 706 12.59 -0.33 -0.32
CA ALA A 706 11.55 -0.43 0.70
C ALA A 706 11.50 0.84 1.58
N MET A 707 12.66 1.32 2.04
CA MET A 707 12.72 2.57 2.83
C MET A 707 12.39 3.81 2.01
N PHE A 708 12.72 3.85 0.72
CA PHE A 708 12.27 4.90 -0.22
C PHE A 708 10.74 4.92 -0.31
N GLY A 709 10.13 3.74 -0.49
CA GLY A 709 8.68 3.59 -0.48
C GLY A 709 8.03 4.03 0.83
N VAL A 710 8.68 3.77 1.96
CA VAL A 710 8.24 4.32 3.25
C VAL A 710 8.33 5.85 3.25
N ARG A 711 9.47 6.45 2.87
CA ARG A 711 9.67 7.91 2.94
C ARG A 711 8.70 8.71 2.09
N PHE A 712 8.44 8.27 0.86
CA PHE A 712 7.68 9.04 -0.12
C PHE A 712 6.28 8.47 -0.36
N GLY A 713 5.99 7.24 0.08
CA GLY A 713 4.73 6.57 -0.23
C GLY A 713 4.59 6.20 -1.71
N ALA A 714 5.71 6.16 -2.43
CA ALA A 714 5.81 5.87 -3.86
C ALA A 714 6.74 4.66 -4.07
N SER A 715 6.35 3.71 -4.91
CA SER A 715 7.24 2.59 -5.26
C SER A 715 8.44 3.06 -6.09
N ALA A 716 9.50 2.26 -6.12
CA ALA A 716 10.64 2.45 -7.01
C ALA A 716 10.83 1.19 -7.85
N ALA A 717 11.24 1.35 -9.11
CA ALA A 717 11.53 0.22 -9.99
C ALA A 717 12.55 -0.74 -9.37
N ASP A 718 12.35 -2.04 -9.58
CA ASP A 718 13.26 -3.08 -9.08
C ASP A 718 14.69 -2.98 -9.64
N SER A 719 14.87 -2.27 -10.75
CA SER A 719 16.16 -1.98 -11.37
C SER A 719 16.94 -0.86 -10.69
N TYR A 720 16.31 -0.04 -9.84
CA TYR A 720 16.99 1.06 -9.16
C TYR A 720 17.89 0.56 -8.02
N THR A 721 19.17 0.87 -8.15
CA THR A 721 20.19 0.68 -7.13
C THR A 721 20.06 1.69 -6.00
N LYS A 722 20.63 1.40 -4.83
CA LYS A 722 20.68 2.34 -3.71
C LYS A 722 21.34 3.67 -4.10
N ALA A 723 22.40 3.64 -4.90
CA ALA A 723 23.07 4.87 -5.34
C ALA A 723 22.17 5.76 -6.20
N GLU A 724 21.40 5.15 -7.10
CA GLU A 724 20.39 5.85 -7.91
C GLU A 724 19.28 6.43 -7.03
N LEU A 725 18.80 5.65 -6.04
CA LEU A 725 17.78 6.12 -5.08
C LEU A 725 18.29 7.26 -4.20
N VAL A 726 19.57 7.27 -3.79
CA VAL A 726 20.14 8.38 -3.03
C VAL A 726 20.04 9.69 -3.82
N ARG A 727 20.29 9.64 -5.14
CA ARG A 727 20.16 10.80 -6.02
C ARG A 727 18.71 11.26 -6.13
N LEU A 728 17.79 10.35 -6.44
CA LEU A 728 16.37 10.66 -6.55
C LEU A 728 15.79 11.21 -5.24
N TRP A 729 16.13 10.58 -4.12
CA TRP A 729 15.76 11.04 -2.78
C TRP A 729 16.22 12.47 -2.52
N GLY A 730 17.46 12.80 -2.90
CA GLY A 730 18.02 14.14 -2.74
C GLY A 730 17.33 15.22 -3.58
N VAL A 731 16.61 14.88 -4.64
CA VAL A 731 15.75 15.81 -5.38
C VAL A 731 14.42 15.98 -4.66
N LEU A 732 13.77 14.86 -4.29
CA LEU A 732 12.45 14.85 -3.68
C LEU A 732 12.42 15.48 -2.27
N GLU A 733 13.52 15.39 -1.50
CA GLU A 733 13.61 16.03 -0.18
C GLU A 733 13.62 17.55 -0.21
N ARG A 734 13.94 18.16 -1.37
CA ARG A 734 13.89 19.62 -1.54
C ARG A 734 12.47 20.14 -1.68
N LEU A 735 11.51 19.25 -1.93
CA LEU A 735 10.13 19.61 -2.19
C LEU A 735 9.31 19.54 -0.90
N PRO A 736 8.25 20.36 -0.80
CA PRO A 736 7.22 20.15 0.21
C PRO A 736 6.76 18.67 0.21
N PRO A 737 6.66 18.01 1.39
CA PRO A 737 6.29 16.60 1.46
C PRO A 737 5.00 16.27 0.72
N SER A 738 4.08 17.22 0.68
CA SER A 738 2.84 17.16 -0.07
C SER A 738 3.08 16.85 -1.56
N HIS A 739 4.04 17.50 -2.21
CA HIS A 739 4.22 17.41 -3.67
C HIS A 739 4.77 16.06 -4.13
N ALA A 740 5.61 15.44 -3.29
CA ALA A 740 6.29 14.17 -3.60
C ALA A 740 5.66 12.95 -2.92
N ALA A 741 4.72 13.13 -1.99
CA ALA A 741 4.06 12.04 -1.25
C ALA A 741 2.52 12.12 -1.34
N GLN A 742 1.77 11.39 -0.50
CA GLN A 742 0.27 11.33 -0.50
C GLN A 742 -0.38 10.58 -1.67
N ALA A 743 0.27 9.56 -2.22
CA ALA A 743 -0.18 8.93 -3.47
C ALA A 743 -0.31 9.94 -4.62
N ALA A 744 0.32 11.12 -4.48
CA ALA A 744 0.45 12.07 -5.58
C ALA A 744 1.32 11.46 -6.68
N VAL A 745 2.43 10.87 -6.29
CA VAL A 745 3.21 9.97 -7.14
C VAL A 745 3.06 8.55 -6.58
N THR A 746 2.57 7.62 -7.40
CA THR A 746 2.36 6.20 -7.04
C THR A 746 3.64 5.39 -7.17
N GLY A 747 4.54 5.79 -8.07
CA GLY A 747 5.83 5.15 -8.25
C GLY A 747 6.76 5.84 -9.22
N PHE A 748 8.04 5.46 -9.14
CA PHE A 748 9.11 5.87 -10.03
C PHE A 748 9.61 4.66 -10.82
N TYR A 749 9.46 4.69 -12.15
CA TYR A 749 9.72 3.54 -13.02
C TYR A 749 10.82 3.82 -14.03
N GLU A 750 11.47 2.76 -14.54
CA GLU A 750 12.29 2.87 -15.74
C GLU A 750 11.48 2.56 -16.97
N PHE A 751 11.70 3.33 -18.03
CA PHE A 751 11.20 2.99 -19.35
C PHE A 751 12.34 2.99 -20.37
N LYS A 752 12.23 2.06 -21.32
CA LYS A 752 13.09 1.98 -22.50
C LYS A 752 12.40 2.73 -23.61
N HIS A 753 12.97 3.83 -24.08
CA HIS A 753 12.37 4.60 -25.16
C HIS A 753 13.35 4.90 -26.27
N GLU A 754 12.84 4.77 -27.50
CA GLU A 754 13.50 5.13 -28.75
C GLU A 754 13.20 6.60 -29.16
N GLY A 755 12.28 7.30 -28.46
CA GLY A 755 11.71 8.60 -28.84
C GLY A 755 12.24 9.86 -28.13
N GLY A 756 13.38 9.80 -27.45
CA GLY A 756 14.11 11.01 -26.98
C GLY A 756 13.71 11.60 -25.61
N ALA A 757 12.47 11.44 -25.14
CA ALA A 757 12.04 11.97 -23.83
C ALA A 757 12.84 11.37 -22.65
N ALA A 758 13.19 12.20 -21.67
CA ALA A 758 13.97 11.79 -20.51
C ALA A 758 13.10 11.41 -19.29
N GLY A 759 11.87 11.91 -19.22
CA GLY A 759 10.85 11.59 -18.23
C GLY A 759 9.46 11.53 -18.87
N LEU A 760 8.51 10.90 -18.17
CA LEU A 760 7.09 10.87 -18.51
C LEU A 760 6.26 10.77 -17.23
N TYR A 761 5.26 11.63 -17.09
CA TYR A 761 4.24 11.54 -16.06
C TYR A 761 2.92 10.99 -16.64
N GLY A 762 2.38 9.94 -16.00
CA GLY A 762 1.13 9.30 -16.39
C GLY A 762 0.64 8.30 -15.35
N ASP A 763 -0.68 8.10 -15.21
CA ASP A 763 -1.29 7.23 -14.19
C ASP A 763 -0.80 7.52 -12.75
N HIS A 764 -0.54 8.80 -12.46
CA HIS A 764 0.08 9.28 -11.21
C HIS A 764 1.47 8.68 -10.95
N ALA A 765 2.15 8.15 -11.95
CA ALA A 765 3.51 7.62 -11.85
C ALA A 765 4.48 8.48 -12.67
N ILE A 766 5.75 8.43 -12.27
CA ILE A 766 6.84 9.08 -12.99
C ILE A 766 7.73 8.01 -13.58
N SER A 767 7.85 7.98 -14.90
CA SER A 767 8.77 7.11 -15.60
C SER A 767 10.01 7.91 -16.00
N LEU A 768 11.20 7.39 -15.69
CA LEU A 768 12.50 7.98 -16.02
C LEU A 768 13.22 7.11 -17.04
N ARG A 769 13.88 7.74 -18.00
CA ARG A 769 14.61 7.02 -19.05
C ARG A 769 15.70 6.14 -18.43
N GLU A 770 15.83 4.91 -18.95
CA GLU A 770 16.86 3.97 -18.51
C GLU A 770 18.25 4.65 -18.46
N GLY A 771 18.93 4.51 -17.32
CA GLY A 771 20.28 5.07 -17.13
C GLY A 771 20.34 6.57 -16.81
N LEU A 772 19.22 7.29 -16.79
CA LEU A 772 19.19 8.71 -16.36
C LEU A 772 19.74 8.88 -14.94
N LEU A 773 19.38 7.98 -14.03
CA LEU A 773 19.87 7.98 -12.65
C LEU A 773 21.34 7.53 -12.52
N ARG A 774 21.96 6.97 -13.57
CA ARG A 774 23.37 6.54 -13.57
C ARG A 774 24.30 7.64 -14.04
N LYS A 775 23.81 8.51 -14.93
CA LYS A 775 24.61 9.55 -15.56
C LYS A 775 24.49 10.86 -14.81
N ASN A 776 25.59 11.60 -14.74
CA ASN A 776 25.59 13.00 -14.35
C ASN A 776 25.66 13.81 -15.63
N ASP A 777 24.69 13.58 -16.52
CA ASP A 777 24.58 14.41 -17.72
C ASP A 777 24.07 15.78 -17.26
N ASP A 778 24.73 16.81 -17.77
CA ASP A 778 24.21 18.16 -17.68
C ASP A 778 23.16 18.36 -18.77
N ASP A 779 22.12 19.11 -18.42
CA ASP A 779 21.07 19.57 -19.30
C ASP A 779 21.24 21.08 -19.44
N ASP A 780 21.42 21.54 -20.67
CA ASP A 780 21.36 22.95 -20.99
C ASP A 780 19.88 23.34 -21.11
N ALA A 781 19.24 23.45 -19.96
CA ALA A 781 17.86 23.91 -19.88
C ALA A 781 17.81 25.42 -20.21
N PHE A 782 16.69 25.87 -20.78
CA PHE A 782 16.40 27.29 -21.09
C PHE A 782 17.09 27.82 -22.35
N ASP A 783 17.27 27.01 -23.38
CA ASP A 783 17.51 27.56 -24.71
C ASP A 783 16.21 28.10 -25.30
N GLN A 784 15.95 29.38 -25.07
CA GLN A 784 14.87 30.09 -25.75
C GLN A 784 15.29 30.56 -27.14
N GLY A 785 16.60 30.71 -27.40
CA GLY A 785 17.18 31.33 -28.60
C GLY A 785 16.64 32.74 -28.95
N MET A 786 15.72 33.30 -28.14
CA MET A 786 14.93 34.46 -28.49
C MET A 786 15.63 35.75 -28.07
N GLN A 787 15.80 36.65 -29.02
CA GLN A 787 16.44 37.96 -28.83
C GLN A 787 15.39 39.06 -28.64
N LEU A 788 15.37 39.65 -27.46
CA LEU A 788 14.38 40.66 -27.04
C LEU A 788 15.01 42.06 -26.92
N THR A 789 14.25 43.13 -27.15
CA THR A 789 14.69 44.47 -26.71
C THR A 789 14.68 44.57 -25.18
N GLY A 790 15.41 45.55 -24.63
CA GLY A 790 15.33 45.85 -23.19
C GLY A 790 13.90 46.16 -22.74
N GLU A 791 13.11 46.88 -23.56
CA GLU A 791 11.70 47.15 -23.29
C GLU A 791 10.85 45.87 -23.22
N GLN A 792 11.08 44.93 -24.15
CA GLN A 792 10.39 43.65 -24.15
C GLN A 792 10.72 42.81 -22.92
N VAL A 793 11.99 42.76 -22.51
CA VAL A 793 12.40 42.05 -21.28
C VAL A 793 11.78 42.70 -20.05
N MET A 794 11.91 44.02 -19.90
CA MET A 794 11.34 44.77 -18.78
C MET A 794 9.83 44.56 -18.66
N ALA A 795 9.11 44.59 -19.79
CA ALA A 795 7.67 44.34 -19.83
C ALA A 795 7.31 42.88 -19.47
N ALA A 796 7.98 41.89 -20.05
CA ALA A 796 7.68 40.47 -19.84
C ALA A 796 8.01 39.99 -18.42
N TYR A 797 9.15 40.43 -17.89
CA TYR A 797 9.62 40.04 -16.55
C TYR A 797 9.10 40.95 -15.44
N ARG A 798 8.47 42.09 -15.79
CA ARG A 798 8.04 43.17 -14.89
C ARG A 798 9.18 43.69 -14.02
N ILE A 799 10.28 44.01 -14.67
CA ILE A 799 11.49 44.54 -14.03
C ILE A 799 11.82 45.92 -14.58
N ASP A 800 12.52 46.73 -13.80
CA ASP A 800 13.09 47.99 -14.25
C ASP A 800 14.49 47.82 -14.87
N GLN A 801 15.05 48.90 -15.42
CA GLN A 801 16.37 48.86 -16.06
C GLN A 801 17.47 48.44 -15.08
N LYS A 802 17.40 48.88 -13.82
CA LYS A 802 18.40 48.56 -12.80
C LYS A 802 18.39 47.05 -12.49
N GLN A 803 17.20 46.45 -12.44
CA GLN A 803 17.01 45.02 -12.25
C GLN A 803 17.45 44.22 -13.49
N LEU A 804 17.19 44.72 -14.70
CA LEU A 804 17.71 44.12 -15.93
C LEU A 804 19.25 44.13 -15.94
N ASP A 805 19.87 45.26 -15.66
CA ASP A 805 21.33 45.39 -15.59
C ASP A 805 21.93 44.44 -14.54
N ALA A 806 21.28 44.31 -13.37
CA ALA A 806 21.69 43.37 -12.34
C ALA A 806 21.58 41.90 -12.80
N ARG A 807 20.51 41.53 -13.51
CA ARG A 807 20.33 40.18 -14.06
C ARG A 807 21.31 39.86 -15.19
N VAL A 808 21.68 40.85 -16.00
CA VAL A 808 22.77 40.72 -16.98
C VAL A 808 24.11 40.50 -16.27
N ALA A 809 24.41 41.28 -15.22
CA ALA A 809 25.62 41.10 -14.42
C ALA A 809 25.69 39.74 -13.70
N GLN A 810 24.53 39.18 -13.34
CA GLN A 810 24.39 37.83 -12.78
C GLN A 810 24.45 36.72 -13.86
N GLY A 811 24.50 37.08 -15.14
CA GLY A 811 24.56 36.14 -16.26
C GLY A 811 23.22 35.45 -16.59
N HIS A 812 22.09 36.00 -16.14
CA HIS A 812 20.76 35.49 -16.50
C HIS A 812 20.38 35.88 -17.94
N PHE A 813 20.83 37.05 -18.38
CA PHE A 813 20.67 37.53 -19.75
C PHE A 813 22.04 37.80 -20.38
N GLU A 814 22.17 37.47 -21.66
CA GLU A 814 23.27 37.89 -22.51
C GLU A 814 22.84 39.09 -23.36
N LEU A 815 23.65 40.16 -23.33
CA LEU A 815 23.47 41.32 -24.22
C LEU A 815 24.23 41.07 -25.54
N LYS A 816 23.49 41.02 -26.65
CA LYS A 816 24.01 40.87 -28.01
C LYS A 816 23.79 42.15 -28.81
N GLU A 817 24.86 42.65 -29.42
CA GLU A 817 24.78 43.77 -30.36
C GLU A 817 24.30 43.26 -31.73
N THR A 818 23.16 43.77 -32.22
CA THR A 818 22.60 43.40 -33.53
C THR A 818 22.48 44.65 -34.42
N PRO A 819 22.34 44.50 -35.75
CA PRO A 819 22.10 45.65 -36.64
C PRO A 819 20.85 46.48 -36.28
N GLU A 820 19.92 45.89 -35.52
CA GLU A 820 18.66 46.50 -35.09
C GLU A 820 18.77 47.13 -33.69
N GLY A 821 19.94 47.08 -33.06
CA GLY A 821 20.22 47.57 -31.72
C GLY A 821 20.54 46.46 -30.70
N PRO A 822 20.72 46.83 -29.41
CA PRO A 822 21.02 45.88 -28.34
C PRO A 822 19.84 44.94 -28.12
N ARG A 823 20.13 43.63 -28.09
CA ARG A 823 19.18 42.56 -27.80
C ARG A 823 19.62 41.76 -26.60
N TYR A 824 18.66 41.27 -25.84
CA TYR A 824 18.86 40.44 -24.66
C TYR A 824 18.34 39.04 -24.97
N GLU A 825 19.15 38.04 -24.65
CA GLU A 825 18.82 36.63 -24.78
C GLU A 825 18.90 35.98 -23.40
N VAL A 826 17.92 35.15 -23.04
CA VAL A 826 17.99 34.38 -21.80
C VAL A 826 19.11 33.36 -21.95
N LYS A 827 20.10 33.41 -21.06
CA LYS A 827 21.23 32.49 -21.13
C LYS A 827 20.80 31.10 -20.60
N PRO A 828 21.03 30.01 -21.36
CA PRO A 828 20.82 28.67 -20.85
C PRO A 828 21.60 28.46 -19.56
N GLN A 829 20.98 27.78 -18.59
CA GLN A 829 21.63 27.41 -17.35
C GLN A 829 21.83 25.90 -17.36
N SER A 830 23.10 25.50 -17.28
CA SER A 830 23.45 24.09 -17.12
C SER A 830 22.99 23.62 -15.75
N GLN A 831 22.16 22.57 -15.74
CA GLN A 831 21.73 21.90 -14.52
C GLN A 831 21.86 20.40 -14.66
N LYS A 832 21.79 19.67 -13.55
CA LYS A 832 21.76 18.22 -13.62
C LYS A 832 20.48 17.77 -14.30
N LEU A 833 20.59 17.02 -15.40
CA LEU A 833 19.45 16.53 -16.18
C LEU A 833 18.45 15.77 -15.30
N LEU A 834 18.94 15.00 -14.33
CA LEU A 834 18.06 14.29 -13.39
C LEU A 834 17.16 15.24 -12.58
N ASP A 835 17.73 16.30 -12.02
CA ASP A 835 16.99 17.25 -11.20
C ASP A 835 15.94 17.96 -12.06
N SER A 836 16.32 18.39 -13.28
CA SER A 836 15.44 18.98 -14.31
C SER A 836 14.21 18.10 -14.56
N VAL A 837 14.45 16.85 -14.94
CA VAL A 837 13.41 15.89 -15.32
C VAL A 837 12.51 15.56 -14.13
N VAL A 838 13.06 15.20 -12.97
CA VAL A 838 12.23 14.83 -11.81
C VAL A 838 11.36 15.99 -11.35
N LEU A 839 11.89 17.21 -11.31
CA LEU A 839 11.11 18.39 -10.92
C LEU A 839 10.02 18.70 -11.95
N HIS A 840 10.32 18.57 -13.24
CA HIS A 840 9.37 18.74 -14.33
C HIS A 840 8.19 17.75 -14.20
N GLU A 841 8.48 16.46 -14.05
CA GLU A 841 7.43 15.43 -13.92
C GLU A 841 6.60 15.58 -12.63
N VAL A 842 7.23 16.00 -11.52
CA VAL A 842 6.48 16.36 -10.30
C VAL A 842 5.63 17.62 -10.52
N GLY A 843 6.10 18.56 -11.34
CA GLY A 843 5.36 19.76 -11.75
C GLY A 843 4.04 19.43 -12.43
N HIS A 844 4.03 18.47 -13.37
CA HIS A 844 2.78 17.97 -13.96
C HIS A 844 1.82 17.42 -12.91
N ARG A 845 2.35 16.67 -11.93
CA ARG A 845 1.51 16.16 -10.85
C ARG A 845 0.90 17.31 -10.03
N VAL A 846 1.68 18.33 -9.69
CA VAL A 846 1.22 19.52 -8.96
C VAL A 846 0.14 20.26 -9.74
N ASP A 847 0.28 20.37 -11.06
CA ASP A 847 -0.76 20.94 -11.91
C ASP A 847 -2.07 20.14 -11.87
N ASP A 848 -2.00 18.81 -11.94
CA ASP A 848 -3.18 17.93 -11.81
C ASP A 848 -3.94 18.19 -10.51
N ILE A 849 -3.23 18.44 -9.40
CA ILE A 849 -3.81 18.69 -8.09
C ILE A 849 -4.53 20.03 -8.03
N LEU A 850 -4.01 21.02 -8.75
CA LEU A 850 -4.61 22.34 -8.91
C LEU A 850 -5.78 22.33 -9.91
N GLY A 851 -5.99 21.22 -10.62
CA GLY A 851 -7.12 21.00 -11.51
C GLY A 851 -6.83 21.24 -12.99
N LYS A 852 -5.56 21.23 -13.43
CA LYS A 852 -5.09 21.41 -14.84
C LYS A 852 -5.44 22.74 -15.53
N HIS A 853 -6.49 23.43 -15.09
CA HIS A 853 -6.94 24.74 -15.56
C HIS A 853 -6.71 25.80 -14.48
N ASN A 854 -5.48 25.89 -13.99
CA ASN A 854 -5.12 26.75 -12.88
C ASN A 854 -5.02 28.23 -13.30
N GLU A 855 -5.08 29.12 -12.30
CA GLU A 855 -4.99 30.57 -12.46
C GLU A 855 -3.68 31.03 -13.11
N LEU A 856 -2.55 30.38 -12.82
CA LEU A 856 -1.27 30.75 -13.41
C LEU A 856 -1.33 30.64 -14.94
N VAL A 857 -1.80 29.51 -15.46
CA VAL A 857 -1.72 29.19 -16.90
C VAL A 857 -2.81 29.91 -17.70
N TYR A 858 -4.07 29.79 -17.29
CA TYR A 858 -5.19 30.32 -18.07
C TYR A 858 -5.59 31.75 -17.65
N GLY A 859 -5.27 32.16 -16.43
CA GLY A 859 -5.51 33.51 -15.93
C GLY A 859 -4.35 34.46 -16.21
N LEU A 860 -3.23 34.28 -15.49
CA LEU A 860 -2.09 35.20 -15.53
C LEU A 860 -1.28 35.08 -16.83
N ALA A 861 -0.94 33.86 -17.23
CA ALA A 861 -0.23 33.57 -18.48
C ALA A 861 -1.16 33.66 -19.69
N GLY A 862 -2.48 33.68 -19.49
CA GLY A 862 -3.48 34.00 -20.52
C GLY A 862 -3.54 33.02 -21.68
N TRP A 863 -3.14 31.76 -21.45
CA TRP A 863 -3.35 30.68 -22.39
C TRP A 863 -4.85 30.53 -22.68
N ARG A 864 -5.18 30.26 -23.94
CA ARG A 864 -6.54 29.95 -24.35
C ARG A 864 -6.54 28.82 -25.36
N GLU A 865 -7.38 27.84 -25.12
CA GLU A 865 -7.49 26.61 -25.92
C GLU A 865 -8.67 26.67 -26.88
N PHE A 866 -8.51 26.02 -28.03
CA PHE A 866 -9.50 25.90 -29.10
C PHE A 866 -9.48 24.47 -29.65
N GLY A 867 -10.66 23.86 -29.76
CA GLY A 867 -10.84 22.60 -30.46
C GLY A 867 -10.99 22.78 -31.97
N GLU A 868 -11.07 21.66 -32.68
CA GLU A 868 -11.30 21.62 -34.12
C GLU A 868 -12.60 22.34 -34.56
N SER A 869 -13.65 22.28 -33.74
CA SER A 869 -14.91 22.99 -34.00
C SER A 869 -14.81 24.50 -33.81
N ASP A 870 -13.76 24.99 -33.14
CA ASP A 870 -13.67 26.36 -32.63
C ASP A 870 -12.78 27.25 -33.50
N ILE A 871 -12.39 26.79 -34.70
CA ILE A 871 -11.58 27.57 -35.65
C ILE A 871 -12.16 28.99 -35.91
N PRO A 872 -13.48 29.20 -36.03
CA PRO A 872 -14.02 30.56 -36.15
C PRO A 872 -13.71 31.45 -34.93
N ALA A 873 -13.82 30.90 -33.71
CA ALA A 873 -13.51 31.62 -32.49
C ALA A 873 -12.00 31.89 -32.36
N PHE A 874 -11.18 30.92 -32.75
CA PHE A 874 -9.72 31.09 -32.86
C PHE A 874 -9.37 32.19 -33.86
N ALA A 875 -10.03 32.24 -35.03
CA ALA A 875 -9.82 33.27 -36.03
C ALA A 875 -10.14 34.68 -35.51
N GLN A 876 -11.21 34.81 -34.71
CA GLN A 876 -11.60 36.08 -34.10
C GLN A 876 -10.53 36.61 -33.12
N GLU A 877 -9.82 35.74 -32.41
CA GLU A 877 -8.79 36.16 -31.45
C GLU A 877 -7.65 36.96 -32.08
N PHE A 878 -7.32 36.68 -33.34
CA PHE A 878 -6.24 37.36 -34.07
C PHE A 878 -6.73 38.54 -34.91
N GLY A 879 -8.02 38.87 -34.84
CA GLY A 879 -8.63 40.05 -35.45
C GLY A 879 -8.87 39.96 -36.95
N GLY A 880 -9.80 40.78 -37.44
CA GLY A 880 -10.12 40.91 -38.87
C GLY A 880 -10.95 39.76 -39.45
N TRP A 881 -11.39 38.78 -38.65
CA TRP A 881 -12.25 37.69 -39.12
C TRP A 881 -13.58 38.20 -39.70
N ASP A 882 -14.11 39.29 -39.14
CA ASP A 882 -15.26 40.05 -39.64
C ASP A 882 -15.09 40.59 -41.06
N LYS A 883 -13.85 40.72 -41.54
CA LYS A 883 -13.51 41.22 -42.88
C LYS A 883 -13.42 40.10 -43.92
N VAL A 884 -13.50 38.84 -43.50
CA VAL A 884 -13.52 37.69 -44.42
C VAL A 884 -14.91 37.59 -45.03
N ARG A 885 -15.00 37.47 -46.37
CA ARG A 885 -16.28 37.32 -47.06
C ARG A 885 -17.00 36.06 -46.54
N PRO A 886 -18.33 36.09 -46.31
CA PRO A 886 -19.06 34.93 -45.80
C PRO A 886 -18.87 33.65 -46.61
N ALA A 887 -18.72 33.76 -47.94
CA ALA A 887 -18.48 32.61 -48.83
C ALA A 887 -17.09 31.97 -48.66
N ASP A 888 -16.10 32.71 -48.15
CA ASP A 888 -14.73 32.23 -47.97
C ASP A 888 -14.48 31.69 -46.55
N GLN A 889 -15.28 32.09 -45.56
CA GLN A 889 -15.11 31.64 -44.18
C GLN A 889 -15.15 30.10 -44.03
N PRO A 890 -16.13 29.36 -44.60
CA PRO A 890 -16.17 27.90 -44.49
C PRO A 890 -14.93 27.23 -45.10
N ARG A 891 -14.42 27.77 -46.21
CA ARG A 891 -13.24 27.24 -46.90
C ARG A 891 -11.98 27.44 -46.07
N ILE A 892 -11.84 28.60 -45.42
CA ILE A 892 -10.72 28.86 -44.51
C ILE A 892 -10.79 27.94 -43.30
N VAL A 893 -11.98 27.75 -42.71
CA VAL A 893 -12.18 26.84 -41.57
C VAL A 893 -11.80 25.40 -41.96
N GLU A 894 -12.32 24.90 -43.08
CA GLU A 894 -12.03 23.57 -43.60
C GLU A 894 -10.52 23.36 -43.81
N ALA A 895 -9.82 24.34 -44.39
CA ALA A 895 -8.38 24.26 -44.58
C ALA A 895 -7.61 24.07 -43.27
N TRP A 896 -7.97 24.84 -42.24
CA TRP A 896 -7.36 24.73 -40.91
C TRP A 896 -7.68 23.41 -40.22
N GLN A 897 -8.92 22.92 -40.34
CA GLN A 897 -9.32 21.61 -39.80
C GLN A 897 -8.56 20.47 -40.49
N VAL A 898 -8.43 20.52 -41.83
CA VAL A 898 -7.69 19.52 -42.60
C VAL A 898 -6.21 19.52 -42.22
N TRP A 899 -5.56 20.68 -42.17
CA TRP A 899 -4.17 20.80 -41.74
C TRP A 899 -3.97 20.20 -40.34
N PHE A 900 -4.84 20.57 -39.40
CA PHE A 900 -4.76 20.16 -38.01
C PHE A 900 -4.94 18.65 -37.81
N ASN A 901 -5.86 18.04 -38.56
CA ASN A 901 -6.15 16.60 -38.49
C ASN A 901 -5.23 15.72 -39.32
N SER A 902 -4.33 16.32 -40.11
CA SER A 902 -3.47 15.54 -41.00
C SER A 902 -2.31 14.90 -40.23
N THR A 903 -2.00 13.65 -40.54
CA THR A 903 -0.77 12.96 -40.05
C THR A 903 0.51 13.50 -40.70
N GLN A 904 0.38 14.36 -41.71
CA GLN A 904 1.47 15.11 -42.36
C GLN A 904 1.67 16.51 -41.74
N GLY A 905 0.73 16.97 -40.92
CA GLY A 905 0.87 18.16 -40.08
C GLY A 905 1.73 17.84 -38.87
N ASP A 906 2.91 17.23 -39.06
CA ASP A 906 3.91 17.34 -38.03
C ASP A 906 4.39 18.81 -37.99
N ALA A 907 5.05 19.18 -36.90
CA ALA A 907 5.47 20.55 -36.59
C ALA A 907 6.52 21.14 -37.57
N THR A 908 6.59 20.67 -38.82
CA THR A 908 7.49 21.16 -39.87
C THR A 908 6.78 21.71 -41.10
N THR A 909 5.46 21.50 -41.27
CA THR A 909 4.74 21.87 -42.49
C THR A 909 3.63 22.92 -42.27
N GLY A 910 3.69 24.04 -43.00
CA GLY A 910 2.69 25.10 -42.94
C GLY A 910 1.35 24.75 -43.60
N LEU A 911 0.34 25.62 -43.44
CA LEU A 911 -0.99 25.45 -44.04
C LEU A 911 -0.94 25.38 -45.58
N ASP A 912 0.08 25.97 -46.19
CA ASP A 912 0.23 26.07 -47.64
C ASP A 912 0.39 24.72 -48.35
N ALA A 913 0.89 23.70 -47.65
CA ALA A 913 0.99 22.33 -48.16
C ALA A 913 -0.39 21.68 -48.38
N PHE A 914 -1.44 22.23 -47.76
CA PHE A 914 -2.80 21.67 -47.78
C PHE A 914 -3.76 22.46 -48.67
N VAL A 915 -3.36 23.67 -49.10
CA VAL A 915 -4.21 24.52 -49.93
C VAL A 915 -3.43 25.22 -51.05
N GLY A 916 -4.01 25.21 -52.26
CA GLY A 916 -3.42 25.86 -53.43
C GLY A 916 -3.27 27.38 -53.29
N GLU A 917 -2.44 28.01 -54.12
CA GLU A 917 -2.12 29.44 -54.03
C GLU A 917 -3.34 30.37 -54.14
N ALA A 918 -4.34 29.97 -54.92
CA ALA A 918 -5.59 30.73 -55.09
C ALA A 918 -6.59 30.56 -53.93
N HIS A 919 -6.25 29.76 -52.91
CA HIS A 919 -7.16 29.49 -51.80
C HIS A 919 -7.36 30.73 -50.91
N PRO A 920 -8.58 31.02 -50.43
CA PRO A 920 -8.85 32.18 -49.57
C PRO A 920 -7.96 32.28 -48.32
N ALA A 921 -7.53 31.15 -47.75
CA ALA A 921 -6.62 31.09 -46.60
C ALA A 921 -5.20 31.63 -46.91
N ARG A 922 -4.86 31.83 -48.19
CA ARG A 922 -3.59 32.41 -48.66
C ARG A 922 -3.78 33.74 -49.37
N SER A 923 -5.02 34.23 -49.51
CA SER A 923 -5.32 35.40 -50.32
C SER A 923 -4.65 36.66 -49.77
N LYS A 924 -4.09 37.46 -50.67
CA LYS A 924 -3.57 38.80 -50.36
C LYS A 924 -4.69 39.81 -50.10
N ASP A 925 -5.92 39.52 -50.55
CA ASP A 925 -7.09 40.38 -50.39
C ASP A 925 -7.48 40.52 -48.92
N TYR A 926 -7.18 39.50 -48.10
CA TYR A 926 -7.40 39.50 -46.65
C TYR A 926 -6.20 40.07 -45.87
N LYS A 927 -5.61 41.17 -46.36
CA LYS A 927 -4.53 41.88 -45.65
C LYS A 927 -5.05 42.39 -44.29
N GLY A 928 -4.37 42.00 -43.22
CA GLY A 928 -4.74 42.37 -41.86
C GLY A 928 -5.80 41.47 -41.20
N VAL A 929 -6.23 40.38 -41.87
CA VAL A 929 -6.97 39.29 -41.23
C VAL A 929 -5.97 38.36 -40.56
N GLY A 930 -6.07 38.19 -39.24
CA GLY A 930 -5.04 37.53 -38.45
C GLY A 930 -4.80 36.07 -38.85
N ILE A 931 -5.84 35.26 -38.92
CA ILE A 931 -5.72 33.82 -39.26
C ILE A 931 -5.16 33.58 -40.67
N VAL A 932 -5.50 34.45 -41.63
CA VAL A 932 -4.93 34.42 -42.99
C VAL A 932 -3.48 34.91 -42.97
N GLY A 933 -3.18 35.92 -42.16
CA GLY A 933 -1.83 36.40 -41.92
C GLY A 933 -0.92 35.29 -41.38
N ILE A 934 -1.40 34.52 -40.39
CA ILE A 934 -0.71 33.36 -39.81
C ILE A 934 -0.46 32.30 -40.88
N ALA A 935 -1.50 31.89 -41.61
CA ALA A 935 -1.38 30.91 -42.68
C ALA A 935 -0.32 31.29 -43.74
N ARG A 936 -0.22 32.59 -44.06
CA ARG A 936 0.73 33.13 -45.04
C ARG A 936 2.16 33.21 -44.55
N GLN A 937 2.41 33.10 -43.24
CA GLN A 937 3.79 33.04 -42.73
C GLN A 937 4.50 31.78 -43.20
N ASN A 938 3.74 30.74 -43.53
CA ASN A 938 4.23 29.44 -43.96
C ASN A 938 5.25 28.85 -42.98
N LYS A 939 4.87 28.86 -41.71
CA LYS A 939 5.69 28.35 -40.62
C LYS A 939 4.89 27.33 -39.83
N PRO A 940 5.55 26.33 -39.24
CA PRO A 940 4.90 25.51 -38.24
C PRO A 940 4.42 26.38 -37.08
N LEU A 941 3.28 26.01 -36.48
CA LEU A 941 2.75 26.72 -35.32
C LEU A 941 3.45 26.32 -34.02
N ASN A 942 4.79 26.35 -34.03
CA ASN A 942 5.56 26.42 -32.82
C ASN A 942 5.59 27.88 -32.33
N ALA A 943 5.65 28.11 -31.02
CA ALA A 943 5.43 29.45 -30.48
C ALA A 943 6.55 30.45 -30.81
N TYR A 944 7.72 29.99 -31.26
CA TYR A 944 8.93 30.81 -31.41
C TYR A 944 9.22 31.23 -32.85
N ASP A 945 8.77 30.46 -33.85
CA ASP A 945 8.97 30.83 -35.25
C ASP A 945 7.83 31.70 -35.79
N VAL A 946 6.66 31.68 -35.15
CA VAL A 946 5.49 32.45 -35.60
C VAL A 946 5.59 33.91 -35.19
N THR A 947 5.44 34.80 -36.16
CA THR A 947 5.36 36.24 -35.90
C THR A 947 4.05 36.56 -35.17
N PRO A 948 4.11 37.26 -34.02
CA PRO A 948 2.92 37.63 -33.29
C PRO A 948 1.93 38.46 -34.11
N VAL A 949 0.64 38.19 -33.91
CA VAL A 949 -0.46 38.93 -34.53
C VAL A 949 -1.34 39.51 -33.43
N ALA A 950 -1.54 40.83 -33.46
CA ALA A 950 -2.31 41.55 -32.43
C ALA A 950 -1.83 41.28 -30.99
N GLY A 951 -0.51 41.17 -30.78
CA GLY A 951 0.09 40.92 -29.47
C GLY A 951 -0.09 39.48 -28.95
N LYS A 952 -0.49 38.55 -29.82
CA LYS A 952 -0.75 37.14 -29.50
C LYS A 952 -0.02 36.23 -30.46
N VAL A 953 0.26 35.01 -30.02
CA VAL A 953 0.92 33.97 -30.81
C VAL A 953 0.03 32.73 -30.89
N PRO A 954 -0.21 32.18 -32.09
CA PRO A 954 -0.86 30.90 -32.25
C PRO A 954 0.13 29.76 -32.00
N VAL A 955 -0.33 28.72 -31.30
CA VAL A 955 0.45 27.51 -31.03
C VAL A 955 -0.42 26.31 -31.35
N ALA A 956 0.15 25.25 -31.90
CA ALA A 956 -0.57 24.00 -32.13
C ALA A 956 0.13 22.82 -31.45
N HIS A 957 -0.66 21.92 -30.88
CA HIS A 957 -0.18 20.63 -30.40
C HIS A 957 -0.96 19.50 -31.09
N HIS A 958 -0.37 18.91 -32.12
CA HIS A 958 -1.01 17.89 -32.94
C HIS A 958 -1.32 16.60 -32.17
N GLY A 959 -0.47 16.20 -31.21
CA GLY A 959 -0.70 15.01 -30.39
C GLY A 959 -1.93 15.09 -29.48
N TYR A 960 -2.40 16.29 -29.17
CA TYR A 960 -3.62 16.52 -28.37
C TYR A 960 -4.78 17.03 -29.25
N SER A 961 -4.53 17.26 -30.54
CA SER A 961 -5.46 17.96 -31.43
C SER A 961 -6.01 19.23 -30.79
N LYS A 962 -5.12 20.07 -30.24
CA LYS A 962 -5.48 21.39 -29.67
C LYS A 962 -4.74 22.55 -30.33
N LEU A 963 -5.46 23.66 -30.53
CA LEU A 963 -4.92 24.96 -30.90
C LEU A 963 -4.93 25.86 -29.68
N TYR A 964 -3.89 26.68 -29.53
CA TYR A 964 -3.77 27.62 -28.44
C TYR A 964 -3.47 29.02 -28.95
N ARG A 965 -3.90 29.98 -28.15
CA ARG A 965 -3.53 31.39 -28.24
C ARG A 965 -2.80 31.75 -26.97
N VAL A 966 -1.63 32.37 -27.11
CA VAL A 966 -0.80 32.81 -25.98
C VAL A 966 -0.41 34.29 -26.14
N PRO A 967 -0.45 35.12 -25.07
CA PRO A 967 0.06 36.49 -25.12
C PRO A 967 1.56 36.52 -25.40
N VAL A 968 2.03 37.55 -26.13
CA VAL A 968 3.47 37.77 -26.39
C VAL A 968 4.27 37.92 -25.09
N THR A 969 3.70 38.55 -24.07
CA THR A 969 4.34 38.67 -22.75
C THR A 969 4.64 37.32 -22.11
N THR A 970 3.74 36.35 -22.30
CA THR A 970 3.90 34.98 -21.80
C THR A 970 4.94 34.23 -22.61
N LEU A 971 4.92 34.36 -23.93
CA LEU A 971 5.97 33.79 -24.80
C LEU A 971 7.38 34.28 -24.38
N HIS A 972 7.53 35.58 -24.14
CA HIS A 972 8.82 36.16 -23.72
C HIS A 972 9.23 35.79 -22.29
N ALA A 973 8.28 35.38 -21.45
CA ALA A 973 8.50 34.99 -20.05
C ALA A 973 8.54 33.46 -19.86
N ALA A 974 8.27 32.69 -20.92
CA ALA A 974 8.19 31.25 -20.88
C ALA A 974 9.55 30.64 -20.57
N PRO A 975 9.67 29.65 -19.68
CA PRO A 975 10.97 29.06 -19.30
C PRO A 975 11.81 28.58 -20.48
N SER A 976 11.21 27.81 -21.39
CA SER A 976 11.91 27.14 -22.49
C SER A 976 11.03 27.07 -23.73
N THR A 977 11.63 26.75 -24.87
CA THR A 977 10.83 26.52 -26.09
C THR A 977 9.81 25.39 -25.93
N TYR A 978 10.23 24.34 -25.23
CA TYR A 978 9.40 23.20 -24.89
C TYR A 978 8.19 23.56 -24.03
N SER A 979 8.35 24.48 -23.07
CA SER A 979 7.26 24.96 -22.19
C SER A 979 6.07 25.55 -22.96
N MET A 980 6.28 26.00 -24.21
CA MET A 980 5.23 26.57 -25.05
C MET A 980 4.55 25.54 -25.94
N THR A 981 4.86 24.25 -25.81
CA THR A 981 4.19 23.20 -26.59
C THR A 981 2.80 22.88 -26.05
N ALA A 982 2.59 22.93 -24.73
CA ALA A 982 1.27 22.79 -24.12
C ALA A 982 1.16 23.53 -22.76
N PRO A 983 -0.07 23.86 -22.31
CA PRO A 983 -0.32 24.49 -21.01
C PRO A 983 0.31 23.76 -19.81
N ALA A 984 0.26 22.42 -19.81
CA ALA A 984 0.83 21.59 -18.74
C ALA A 984 2.36 21.63 -18.73
N GLU A 985 2.99 21.70 -19.91
CA GLU A 985 4.45 21.83 -20.06
C GLU A 985 4.92 23.21 -19.55
N PHE A 986 4.13 24.26 -19.82
CA PHE A 986 4.38 25.59 -19.28
C PHE A 986 4.44 25.57 -17.76
N PHE A 987 3.45 24.95 -17.12
CA PHE A 987 3.40 24.85 -15.66
C PHE A 987 4.57 24.02 -15.12
N ALA A 988 4.82 22.84 -15.68
CA ALA A 988 5.87 21.92 -15.23
C ALA A 988 7.27 22.55 -15.32
N GLU A 989 7.56 23.25 -16.41
CA GLU A 989 8.83 23.97 -16.59
C GLU A 989 8.96 25.16 -15.62
N CYS A 990 7.86 25.90 -15.37
CA CYS A 990 7.87 26.93 -14.33
C CYS A 990 8.12 26.35 -12.95
N TYR A 991 7.54 25.18 -12.65
CA TYR A 991 7.74 24.47 -11.38
C TYR A 991 9.17 23.98 -11.22
N ALA A 992 9.74 23.37 -12.26
CA ALA A 992 11.14 22.94 -12.28
C ALA A 992 12.07 24.13 -12.03
N GLU A 993 11.80 25.27 -12.67
CA GLU A 993 12.58 26.49 -12.43
C GLU A 993 12.47 27.03 -11.02
N TYR A 994 11.26 26.98 -10.47
CA TYR A 994 10.99 27.50 -9.15
C TYR A 994 11.88 26.82 -8.09
N TYR A 995 12.08 25.51 -8.21
CA TYR A 995 12.88 24.72 -7.28
C TYR A 995 14.33 24.48 -7.72
N ARG A 996 14.74 24.88 -8.93
CA ARG A 996 16.09 24.65 -9.48
C ARG A 996 17.22 25.00 -8.51
N ALA A 997 17.24 26.25 -8.05
CA ALA A 997 18.32 26.78 -7.22
C ALA A 997 18.11 26.55 -5.71
N TYR A 998 17.01 25.89 -5.35
CA TYR A 998 16.65 25.60 -3.97
C TYR A 998 17.18 24.23 -3.57
N ASP A 999 17.95 24.17 -2.49
CA ASP A 999 18.53 22.93 -1.96
C ASP A 999 17.71 22.30 -0.83
N GLY A 1000 16.51 22.81 -0.55
CA GLY A 1000 15.70 22.36 0.58
C GLY A 1000 16.02 23.05 1.91
N THR A 1001 16.93 24.04 1.92
CA THR A 1001 17.36 24.71 3.16
C THR A 1001 16.94 26.18 3.21
N PRO A 1002 16.73 26.76 4.41
CA PRO A 1002 16.44 28.19 4.56
C PRO A 1002 17.51 29.12 3.95
N LYS A 1003 18.73 28.64 3.71
CA LYS A 1003 19.83 29.43 3.14
C LYS A 1003 19.70 29.67 1.64
N THR A 1004 18.89 28.88 0.94
CA THR A 1004 18.68 29.01 -0.51
C THR A 1004 17.23 29.32 -0.86
N GLU A 1005 16.38 29.55 0.15
CA GLU A 1005 14.95 29.83 -0.03
C GLU A 1005 14.72 31.10 -0.86
N ASP A 1006 15.57 32.11 -0.70
CA ASP A 1006 15.57 33.36 -1.47
C ASP A 1006 15.92 33.16 -2.95
N LYS A 1007 16.51 32.01 -3.32
CA LYS A 1007 16.90 31.67 -4.69
C LYS A 1007 15.78 31.03 -5.51
N LYS A 1008 14.64 30.66 -4.89
CA LYS A 1008 13.51 30.04 -5.60
C LYS A 1008 13.03 30.91 -6.75
N GLY A 1009 12.85 30.32 -7.94
CA GLY A 1009 12.35 31.01 -9.12
C GLY A 1009 13.21 32.17 -9.62
N GLY A 1010 14.53 32.11 -9.40
CA GLY A 1010 15.47 33.18 -9.76
C GLY A 1010 15.42 33.62 -11.23
N HIS A 1011 15.16 32.69 -12.16
CA HIS A 1011 15.03 33.01 -13.59
C HIS A 1011 13.59 33.20 -14.06
N LEU A 1012 12.59 33.00 -13.20
CA LEU A 1012 11.19 33.26 -13.57
C LEU A 1012 10.93 34.76 -13.70
N ALA A 1013 9.92 35.09 -14.51
CA ALA A 1013 9.32 36.41 -14.50
C ALA A 1013 8.71 36.71 -13.12
N GLY A 1014 8.79 37.97 -12.67
CA GLY A 1014 8.43 38.34 -11.31
C GLY A 1014 6.97 38.00 -10.95
N TRP A 1015 6.06 38.06 -11.92
CA TRP A 1015 4.65 37.70 -11.72
C TRP A 1015 4.42 36.18 -11.59
N ILE A 1016 5.21 35.35 -12.29
CA ILE A 1016 5.17 33.88 -12.14
C ILE A 1016 5.69 33.53 -10.74
N LYS A 1017 6.88 34.04 -10.38
CA LYS A 1017 7.48 33.80 -9.06
C LYS A 1017 6.54 34.21 -7.92
N ALA A 1018 5.96 35.41 -8.00
CA ALA A 1018 5.04 35.90 -6.97
C ALA A 1018 3.80 34.98 -6.80
N TRP A 1019 3.28 34.42 -7.90
CA TRP A 1019 2.20 33.46 -7.82
C TRP A 1019 2.65 32.14 -7.20
N PHE A 1020 3.82 31.62 -7.56
CA PHE A 1020 4.39 30.41 -6.92
C PHE A 1020 4.63 30.60 -5.42
N ASP A 1021 5.25 31.71 -5.01
CA ASP A 1021 5.49 32.05 -3.60
C ASP A 1021 4.18 32.10 -2.78
N ALA A 1022 3.10 32.56 -3.42
CA ALA A 1022 1.79 32.68 -2.76
C ALA A 1022 1.05 31.33 -2.64
N ASN A 1023 1.21 30.43 -3.62
CA ASN A 1023 0.30 29.29 -3.81
C ASN A 1023 0.95 27.91 -3.71
N ILE A 1024 2.23 27.75 -4.09
CA ILE A 1024 2.81 26.43 -4.33
C ILE A 1024 3.41 25.83 -3.07
N ASP A 1025 4.25 26.55 -2.32
CA ASP A 1025 4.83 26.01 -1.08
C ASP A 1025 3.78 25.72 0.01
N LYS A 1026 2.62 26.37 -0.06
CA LYS A 1026 1.52 26.23 0.91
C LYS A 1026 0.52 25.14 0.56
N LEU A 1027 0.71 24.43 -0.55
CA LEU A 1027 -0.23 23.42 -1.01
C LEU A 1027 -0.28 22.23 -0.02
N ALA A 1028 -1.35 22.17 0.78
CA ALA A 1028 -1.65 21.04 1.66
C ALA A 1028 -2.73 20.16 1.00
N PHE A 1029 -2.44 18.88 0.77
CA PHE A 1029 -3.40 18.03 0.05
C PHE A 1029 -4.57 17.64 0.95
N ASN A 1030 -5.75 17.70 0.36
CA ASN A 1030 -6.90 16.96 0.84
C ASN A 1030 -7.15 15.75 -0.08
N PRO A 1031 -6.92 14.50 0.35
CA PRO A 1031 -7.17 13.32 -0.47
C PRO A 1031 -8.65 13.13 -0.85
N SER A 1032 -9.58 13.85 -0.22
CA SER A 1032 -11.01 13.84 -0.58
C SER A 1032 -11.37 14.79 -1.74
N ARG A 1033 -10.41 15.57 -2.27
CA ARG A 1033 -10.58 16.28 -3.54
C ARG A 1033 -10.20 15.33 -4.68
N LYS A 1034 -11.12 14.44 -5.01
CA LYS A 1034 -11.20 13.83 -6.33
C LYS A 1034 -12.36 14.47 -7.07
#